data_AF-A0A9P5TVS6-F1
#
_entry.id   AF-A0A9P5TVS6-F1
#
_cell.length_a   1.000
_cell.length_b   1.000
_cell.length_c   1.000
_cell.angle_alpha   90.00
_cell.angle_beta   90.00
_cell.angle_gamma   90.00
#
_symmetry.space_group_name_H-M   'P 1'
#
loop_
_entity.id
_entity.type
_entity.pdbx_description
1 polymer ?
#
loop_
_entity_poly.entity_id
_entity_poly.type
_entity_poly.pdbx_seq_one_letter_code
_entity_poly.pdbx_strand_id
1 'polypeptide(L)'
;MKSVVICVLLSACLRVFASSTPIDRNALVTRYTPTRNASNNQTPMQVGNGNFAFGADITGLQTFLPFAIMSSWGWKNDSLPPDRVSLETHGRLIPYNYDGDAEVQQWLISNPNRVNLGSVGLVFRDASSGTIRNVTESDLNEKFQVLDLWTGVMSSSFSYDGIPVNITTTCAQNTSAISITIDSVLLSPERNNGTTRLGVFLDFPWADGSQKFSDPFVGNFSSALWPNHTTTLLGDSDRGGIQAQIVHQMVNATFYTSVGSSTKINITRDQPIAHRYTILPQTSTTSLSLVVSYTDALQTEIVDSSEIMQSSVDAWEEYWTEDGFIDLLTGSTDSRADELQRRIILSRYLMRVNEAGDNPPQESGLVNNGWYGKFHMEEYFWHSAHWALWNNWDILRRSTGIYDSFLASSIVRAQDTQGYPSGARWPKMTSPDGHSSPGEINNLLIWEQPHPLVFAEYEYRAFPTRDTLEKWAEVVRETANFMSVFAWHNDSTEVFDLGPPMEIVAEDTTPNATINPAFELAYWRFGLGLAETWMEKLGEEVPKDWTIVKDNLAALPIENGTYAVYEGIEENFWTDPAYINDHPSLVGLHGWLPVTPGLNTTIAKLTAEKVWGSWNFSNCWGWDFPMLAMSAARNNDTEKAIEWLLDPLFQFDDVGMPIGGVRVPTPYFPAAGALLYTTAMMAQGWDGSEGLAPGFPQSGWNVRVEGISTAL
;
A
#
# COMPACT_ATOMS: atom_id res chain seq x y z
N MET A 1 2.39 82.69 -20.32
CA MET A 1 1.37 82.08 -21.21
C MET A 1 2.06 80.95 -21.95
N LYS A 2 1.76 79.66 -21.81
CA LYS A 2 0.61 78.94 -21.23
C LYS A 2 1.14 77.70 -20.51
N SER A 3 0.55 77.38 -19.36
CA SER A 3 0.74 76.14 -18.61
C SER A 3 0.05 74.98 -19.34
N VAL A 4 0.69 73.80 -19.36
CA VAL A 4 0.00 72.52 -19.53
C VAL A 4 0.56 71.58 -18.47
N VAL A 5 -0.28 71.28 -17.48
CA VAL A 5 -0.06 70.25 -16.46
C VAL A 5 -0.50 68.93 -17.08
N ILE A 6 0.41 67.96 -17.17
CA ILE A 6 0.08 66.58 -17.51
C ILE A 6 -0.03 65.82 -16.18
N CYS A 7 -1.26 65.46 -15.81
CA CYS A 7 -1.55 64.49 -14.76
C CYS A 7 -1.20 63.09 -15.27
N VAL A 8 -0.19 62.46 -14.67
CA VAL A 8 0.03 61.01 -14.81
C VAL A 8 -0.73 60.33 -13.68
N LEU A 9 -1.83 59.64 -14.04
CA LEU A 9 -2.54 58.70 -13.16
C LEU A 9 -1.69 57.42 -13.07
N LEU A 10 -0.94 57.26 -11.98
CA LEU A 10 -0.47 55.94 -11.54
C LEU A 10 -1.66 55.20 -10.90
N SER A 11 -2.32 54.32 -11.66
CA SER A 11 -3.12 53.25 -11.07
C SER A 11 -2.17 52.22 -10.48
N ALA A 12 -1.95 52.31 -9.17
CA ALA A 12 -1.35 51.23 -8.40
C ALA A 12 -2.35 50.07 -8.35
N CYS A 13 -2.13 49.05 -9.18
CA CYS A 13 -2.73 47.73 -8.99
C CYS A 13 -2.14 47.11 -7.72
N LEU A 14 -2.69 47.46 -6.57
CA LEU A 14 -2.58 46.67 -5.36
C LEU A 14 -3.31 45.34 -5.62
N ARG A 15 -2.57 44.33 -6.11
CA ARG A 15 -2.97 42.95 -5.91
C ARG A 15 -2.97 42.72 -4.40
N VAL A 16 -4.15 42.78 -3.79
CA VAL A 16 -4.37 42.24 -2.46
C VAL A 16 -4.12 40.74 -2.61
N PHE A 17 -2.91 40.29 -2.31
CA PHE A 17 -2.71 38.92 -1.88
C PHE A 17 -3.51 38.81 -0.58
N ALA A 18 -4.76 38.37 -0.68
CA ALA A 18 -5.43 37.82 0.48
C ALA A 18 -4.54 36.65 0.91
N SER A 19 -3.82 36.80 2.03
CA SER A 19 -3.19 35.64 2.65
C SER A 19 -4.36 34.73 3.01
N SER A 20 -4.56 33.67 2.22
CA SER A 20 -5.50 32.63 2.58
C SER A 20 -5.09 32.13 3.95
N THR A 21 -6.01 32.17 4.92
CA THR A 21 -5.78 31.54 6.21
C THR A 21 -5.28 30.12 5.97
N PRO A 22 -4.24 29.64 6.67
CA PRO A 22 -3.81 28.25 6.57
C PRO A 22 -4.97 27.28 6.79
N ILE A 23 -4.88 26.08 6.21
CA ILE A 23 -5.83 25.01 6.45
C ILE A 23 -5.76 24.62 7.93
N ASP A 24 -6.91 24.53 8.60
CA ASP A 24 -6.99 23.98 9.95
C ASP A 24 -6.96 22.45 9.86
N ARG A 25 -5.74 21.93 9.70
CA ARG A 25 -5.50 20.50 9.45
C ARG A 25 -5.94 19.65 10.64
N ASN A 26 -5.70 20.10 11.87
CA ASN A 26 -6.12 19.40 13.07
C ASN A 26 -7.64 19.25 13.12
N ALA A 27 -8.39 20.34 12.93
CA ALA A 27 -9.85 20.27 12.93
C ALA A 27 -10.41 19.32 11.85
N LEU A 28 -9.80 19.31 10.65
CA LEU A 28 -10.21 18.41 9.56
C LEU A 28 -9.85 16.96 9.83
N VAL A 29 -8.67 16.66 10.37
CA VAL A 29 -8.26 15.29 10.71
C VAL A 29 -9.13 14.74 11.84
N THR A 30 -9.30 15.48 12.93
CA THR A 30 -10.09 15.06 14.11
C THR A 30 -11.58 14.91 13.80
N ARG A 31 -12.10 15.61 12.77
CA ARG A 31 -13.49 15.42 12.32
C ARG A 31 -13.80 13.98 11.90
N TYR A 32 -12.82 13.26 11.37
CA TYR A 32 -13.00 11.92 10.80
C TYR A 32 -12.38 10.82 11.67
N THR A 33 -12.06 11.09 12.94
CA THR A 33 -11.62 10.10 13.94
C THR A 33 -12.56 8.89 13.96
N PRO A 34 -12.06 7.68 13.62
CA PRO A 34 -12.89 6.47 13.63
C PRO A 34 -13.26 6.04 15.05
N THR A 35 -14.49 5.53 15.21
CA THR A 35 -14.98 4.99 16.48
C THR A 35 -15.77 3.70 16.27
N ARG A 36 -15.70 2.77 17.21
CA ARG A 36 -16.47 1.50 17.21
C ARG A 36 -17.06 1.20 18.59
N ASN A 37 -18.19 0.50 18.61
CA ASN A 37 -18.86 -0.01 19.84
C ASN A 37 -18.95 -1.54 19.89
N ALA A 38 -18.46 -2.22 18.85
CA ALA A 38 -18.36 -3.67 18.73
C ALA A 38 -17.21 -3.98 17.76
N SER A 39 -16.69 -5.21 17.81
CA SER A 39 -15.67 -5.61 16.84
C SER A 39 -16.28 -5.75 15.44
N ASN A 40 -15.48 -5.44 14.43
CA ASN A 40 -15.76 -5.82 13.05
C ASN A 40 -15.01 -7.14 12.77
N ASN A 41 -15.68 -8.15 12.20
CA ASN A 41 -15.05 -9.46 11.96
C ASN A 41 -14.17 -9.49 10.71
N GLN A 42 -14.16 -8.43 9.91
CA GLN A 42 -13.44 -8.34 8.64
C GLN A 42 -12.24 -7.39 8.72
N THR A 43 -12.41 -6.20 9.30
CA THR A 43 -11.34 -5.18 9.33
C THR A 43 -10.95 -4.78 10.75
N PRO A 44 -9.64 -4.70 11.07
CA PRO A 44 -9.18 -4.18 12.36
C PRO A 44 -9.21 -2.66 12.41
N MET A 45 -9.21 -2.10 13.62
CA MET A 45 -8.65 -0.77 13.84
C MET A 45 -7.14 -0.93 14.06
N GLN A 46 -6.31 -0.10 13.42
CA GLN A 46 -4.85 -0.27 13.42
C GLN A 46 -4.08 0.93 13.95
N VAL A 47 -3.00 0.63 14.66
CA VAL A 47 -1.86 1.53 14.87
C VAL A 47 -0.63 0.96 14.16
N GLY A 48 0.24 1.83 13.64
CA GLY A 48 1.44 1.39 12.93
C GLY A 48 2.35 2.53 12.52
N ASN A 49 3.42 2.19 11.80
CA ASN A 49 4.47 3.12 11.37
C ASN A 49 4.94 2.91 9.92
N GLY A 50 4.22 2.09 9.14
CA GLY A 50 4.56 1.77 7.75
C GLY A 50 5.43 0.52 7.59
N ASN A 51 6.33 0.25 8.55
CA ASN A 51 7.14 -0.97 8.60
C ASN A 51 6.56 -2.03 9.55
N PHE A 52 5.60 -1.66 10.38
CA PHE A 52 4.93 -2.53 11.35
C PHE A 52 3.52 -2.02 11.62
N ALA A 53 2.56 -2.93 11.75
CA ALA A 53 1.18 -2.62 12.11
C ALA A 53 0.61 -3.65 13.10
N PHE A 54 -0.21 -3.14 14.02
CA PHE A 54 -0.96 -3.92 14.99
C PHE A 54 -2.46 -3.67 14.78
N GLY A 55 -3.19 -4.71 14.39
CA GLY A 55 -4.65 -4.68 14.28
C GLY A 55 -5.33 -5.15 15.56
N ALA A 56 -6.35 -4.42 16.00
CA ALA A 56 -7.10 -4.70 17.22
C ALA A 56 -8.60 -4.90 16.98
N ASP A 57 -9.19 -5.71 17.86
CA ASP A 57 -10.63 -5.77 18.11
C ASP A 57 -11.08 -4.67 19.09
N ILE A 58 -12.36 -4.69 19.48
CA ILE A 58 -12.97 -3.64 20.33
C ILE A 58 -12.24 -3.40 21.67
N THR A 59 -11.48 -4.37 22.16
CA THR A 59 -10.72 -4.25 23.41
C THR A 59 -9.49 -3.33 23.27
N GLY A 60 -9.10 -2.97 22.05
CA GLY A 60 -7.83 -2.26 21.78
C GLY A 60 -6.63 -3.21 21.70
N LEU A 61 -6.89 -4.52 21.77
CA LEU A 61 -5.96 -5.63 21.61
C LEU A 61 -6.58 -6.72 20.71
N GLN A 62 -6.04 -7.93 20.69
CA GLN A 62 -6.52 -9.07 19.89
C GLN A 62 -7.11 -10.16 20.80
N THR A 63 -8.07 -9.76 21.63
CA THR A 63 -8.66 -10.60 22.68
C THR A 63 -9.64 -11.64 22.12
N PHE A 64 -10.44 -11.25 21.13
CA PHE A 64 -11.51 -12.05 20.54
C PHE A 64 -11.26 -12.36 19.07
N LEU A 65 -10.58 -11.46 18.35
CA LEU A 65 -10.26 -11.63 16.93
C LEU A 65 -8.74 -11.65 16.75
N PRO A 66 -8.15 -12.71 16.18
CA PRO A 66 -6.71 -12.85 16.01
C PRO A 66 -6.25 -12.10 14.74
N PHE A 67 -6.50 -10.79 14.68
CA PHE A 67 -5.95 -9.94 13.63
C PHE A 67 -4.43 -10.06 13.58
N ALA A 68 -3.85 -9.75 12.42
CA ALA A 68 -2.42 -9.93 12.24
C ALA A 68 -1.60 -8.84 12.94
N ILE A 69 -0.41 -9.23 13.40
CA ILE A 69 0.70 -8.32 13.70
C ILE A 69 1.72 -8.53 12.58
N MET A 70 1.82 -7.57 11.67
CA MET A 70 2.62 -7.71 10.46
C MET A 70 3.71 -6.65 10.38
N SER A 71 4.75 -6.96 9.63
CA SER A 71 5.85 -6.05 9.33
C SER A 71 6.33 -6.22 7.89
N SER A 72 7.08 -5.24 7.41
CA SER A 72 7.75 -5.26 6.10
C SER A 72 8.88 -6.29 6.02
N TRP A 73 9.46 -6.65 7.17
CA TRP A 73 10.62 -7.55 7.30
C TRP A 73 10.24 -8.97 7.75
N GLY A 74 9.02 -9.19 8.23
CA GLY A 74 8.54 -10.48 8.75
C GLY A 74 8.29 -11.51 7.65
N TRP A 75 9.34 -12.18 7.19
CA TRP A 75 9.29 -13.20 6.14
C TRP A 75 9.81 -14.56 6.63
N LYS A 76 9.21 -15.64 6.14
CA LYS A 76 9.64 -17.02 6.36
C LYS A 76 10.01 -17.70 5.06
N ASN A 77 11.15 -18.39 5.09
CA ASN A 77 11.56 -19.34 4.07
C ASN A 77 11.24 -20.77 4.50
N ASP A 78 10.48 -21.47 3.66
CA ASP A 78 10.20 -22.89 3.79
C ASP A 78 11.28 -23.75 3.14
N SER A 79 11.43 -24.96 3.65
CA SER A 79 12.27 -25.98 3.00
C SER A 79 11.64 -26.38 1.67
N LEU A 80 12.49 -26.65 0.67
CA LEU A 80 12.05 -27.23 -0.60
C LEU A 80 11.33 -28.57 -0.34
N PRO A 81 10.26 -28.91 -1.09
CA PRO A 81 9.57 -30.19 -0.95
C PRO A 81 10.53 -31.39 -1.08
N PRO A 82 10.36 -32.45 -0.27
CA PRO A 82 11.19 -33.67 -0.35
C PRO A 82 11.13 -34.33 -1.74
N ASP A 83 12.15 -35.14 -2.06
CA ASP A 83 12.36 -35.83 -3.36
C ASP A 83 12.70 -34.95 -4.57
N ARG A 84 13.02 -33.67 -4.33
CA ARG A 84 13.39 -32.71 -5.39
C ARG A 84 14.80 -32.18 -5.18
N VAL A 85 15.75 -33.09 -5.25
CA VAL A 85 17.17 -32.75 -5.22
C VAL A 85 17.57 -32.42 -6.66
N SER A 86 17.62 -31.13 -6.99
CA SER A 86 18.05 -30.50 -8.26
C SER A 86 16.91 -29.87 -9.07
N LEU A 87 16.66 -28.59 -8.82
CA LEU A 87 16.31 -27.64 -9.89
C LEU A 87 17.61 -26.89 -10.19
N GLU A 88 18.23 -27.13 -11.33
CA GLU A 88 19.37 -26.32 -11.75
C GLU A 88 18.92 -24.85 -11.85
N THR A 89 19.44 -24.04 -10.95
CA THR A 89 19.46 -22.59 -11.02
C THR A 89 20.94 -22.22 -11.15
N HIS A 90 21.28 -21.49 -12.21
CA HIS A 90 22.65 -21.15 -12.67
C HIS A 90 23.41 -22.24 -13.47
N GLY A 91 22.80 -22.75 -14.56
CA GLY A 91 23.47 -23.65 -15.52
C GLY A 91 22.84 -23.84 -16.93
N ARG A 92 21.54 -23.54 -17.11
CA ARG A 92 20.64 -23.67 -18.32
C ARG A 92 19.87 -25.01 -18.38
N LEU A 93 18.57 -25.08 -18.70
CA LEU A 93 17.73 -24.39 -19.70
C LEU A 93 16.36 -23.98 -19.11
N ILE A 94 15.83 -22.80 -19.46
CA ILE A 94 14.51 -22.30 -19.00
C ILE A 94 13.52 -22.25 -20.16
N PRO A 95 12.49 -23.12 -20.19
CA PRO A 95 11.19 -22.76 -20.72
C PRO A 95 10.34 -22.16 -19.58
N TYR A 96 9.59 -21.10 -19.88
CA TYR A 96 8.76 -20.34 -18.94
C TYR A 96 8.19 -21.19 -17.78
N ASN A 97 8.46 -20.77 -16.55
CA ASN A 97 8.21 -21.54 -15.32
C ASN A 97 6.71 -21.82 -15.01
N TYR A 98 5.79 -21.68 -15.97
CA TYR A 98 4.38 -22.05 -15.81
C TYR A 98 4.04 -23.48 -16.27
N ASP A 99 4.96 -24.21 -16.92
CA ASP A 99 4.78 -25.63 -17.34
C ASP A 99 5.60 -26.65 -16.50
N GLY A 100 6.17 -26.23 -15.38
CA GLY A 100 6.87 -27.08 -14.42
C GLY A 100 5.94 -27.91 -13.53
N ASP A 101 6.50 -28.71 -12.63
CA ASP A 101 5.69 -29.47 -11.66
C ASP A 101 4.93 -28.54 -10.70
N ALA A 102 3.61 -28.77 -10.59
CA ALA A 102 2.67 -27.92 -9.85
C ALA A 102 3.02 -27.70 -8.37
N GLU A 103 3.60 -28.68 -7.67
CA GLU A 103 3.96 -28.52 -6.26
C GLU A 103 5.18 -27.62 -6.09
N VAL A 104 6.16 -27.71 -7.01
CA VAL A 104 7.32 -26.80 -7.01
C VAL A 104 6.91 -25.41 -7.43
N GLN A 105 6.06 -25.28 -8.44
CA GLN A 105 5.53 -23.97 -8.83
C GLN A 105 4.80 -23.32 -7.65
N GLN A 106 3.90 -24.05 -6.99
CA GLN A 106 3.18 -23.53 -5.84
C GLN A 106 4.12 -23.17 -4.69
N TRP A 107 5.16 -23.97 -4.41
CA TRP A 107 6.17 -23.63 -3.42
C TRP A 107 6.91 -22.33 -3.79
N LEU A 108 7.40 -22.21 -5.03
CA LEU A 108 8.07 -21.00 -5.54
C LEU A 108 7.18 -19.75 -5.51
N ILE A 109 5.88 -19.93 -5.77
CA ILE A 109 4.89 -18.85 -5.67
C ILE A 109 4.71 -18.42 -4.21
N SER A 110 4.66 -19.35 -3.26
CA SER A 110 4.43 -19.06 -1.84
C SER A 110 5.69 -18.71 -1.04
N ASN A 111 6.89 -18.97 -1.56
CA ASN A 111 8.14 -18.85 -0.82
C ASN A 111 9.02 -17.69 -1.36
N PRO A 112 9.61 -16.85 -0.49
CA PRO A 112 9.25 -16.65 0.92
C PRO A 112 7.79 -16.19 1.07
N ASN A 113 7.19 -16.48 2.24
CA ASN A 113 5.87 -15.98 2.64
C ASN A 113 5.97 -15.02 3.83
N ARG A 114 5.08 -14.03 3.85
CA ARG A 114 4.97 -13.06 4.93
C ARG A 114 4.23 -13.65 6.13
N VAL A 115 4.70 -13.36 7.35
CA VAL A 115 4.19 -14.01 8.57
C VAL A 115 3.47 -13.05 9.51
N ASN A 116 2.48 -13.58 10.24
CA ASN A 116 1.97 -12.96 11.45
C ASN A 116 2.95 -13.22 12.60
N LEU A 117 3.44 -12.16 13.24
CA LEU A 117 4.47 -12.21 14.27
C LEU A 117 3.94 -12.72 15.63
N GLY A 118 2.63 -12.74 15.82
CA GLY A 118 2.02 -13.23 17.06
C GLY A 118 0.62 -12.66 17.29
N SER A 119 0.14 -12.79 18.51
CA SER A 119 -1.06 -12.11 18.97
C SER A 119 -0.89 -11.60 20.40
N VAL A 120 -1.47 -10.43 20.68
CA VAL A 120 -1.49 -9.83 22.02
C VAL A 120 -2.93 -9.52 22.42
N GLY A 121 -3.43 -10.16 23.48
CA GLY A 121 -4.83 -9.98 23.92
C GLY A 121 -5.00 -10.10 25.43
N LEU A 122 -6.23 -9.91 25.93
CA LEU A 122 -6.52 -9.97 27.36
C LEU A 122 -6.72 -11.40 27.86
N VAL A 123 -6.31 -11.63 29.12
CA VAL A 123 -6.65 -12.82 29.89
C VAL A 123 -7.57 -12.40 31.04
N PHE A 124 -8.75 -13.02 31.10
CA PHE A 124 -9.68 -12.85 32.22
C PHE A 124 -9.58 -14.05 33.16
N ARG A 125 -9.56 -13.81 34.47
CA ARG A 125 -9.44 -14.85 35.49
C ARG A 125 -10.58 -14.77 36.49
N ASP A 126 -11.00 -15.95 36.95
CA ASP A 126 -12.04 -16.08 37.95
C ASP A 126 -11.60 -15.46 39.28
N ALA A 127 -12.52 -14.74 39.94
CA ALA A 127 -12.23 -14.01 41.16
C ALA A 127 -11.84 -14.93 42.33
N SER A 128 -12.40 -16.14 42.37
CA SER A 128 -12.24 -17.06 43.51
C SER A 128 -11.08 -18.04 43.34
N SER A 129 -10.91 -18.56 42.12
CA SER A 129 -9.97 -19.65 41.83
C SER A 129 -8.71 -19.17 41.08
N GLY A 130 -8.76 -17.98 40.48
CA GLY A 130 -7.68 -17.48 39.63
C GLY A 130 -7.47 -18.28 38.36
N THR A 131 -8.40 -19.16 37.97
CA THR A 131 -8.32 -19.87 36.70
C THR A 131 -8.73 -18.97 35.54
N ILE A 132 -8.15 -19.17 34.37
CA ILE A 132 -8.54 -18.46 33.15
C ILE A 132 -10.01 -18.75 32.83
N ARG A 133 -10.78 -17.70 32.49
CA ARG A 133 -12.16 -17.79 32.04
C ARG A 133 -12.21 -17.66 30.52
N ASN A 134 -13.08 -18.44 29.89
CA ASN A 134 -13.45 -18.25 28.50
C ASN A 134 -14.44 -17.08 28.44
N VAL A 135 -13.95 -15.89 28.12
CA VAL A 135 -14.73 -14.65 28.00
C VAL A 135 -14.90 -14.36 26.51
N THR A 136 -16.10 -13.95 26.15
CA THR A 136 -16.50 -13.55 24.80
C THR A 136 -16.80 -12.06 24.76
N GLU A 137 -16.88 -11.47 23.56
CA GLU A 137 -17.20 -10.05 23.43
C GLU A 137 -18.59 -9.68 24.00
N SER A 138 -19.52 -10.64 24.07
CA SER A 138 -20.84 -10.43 24.67
C SER A 138 -20.83 -10.35 26.19
N ASP A 139 -19.74 -10.77 26.84
CA ASP A 139 -19.58 -10.63 28.30
C ASP A 139 -19.11 -9.22 28.70
N LEU A 140 -18.72 -8.39 27.72
CA LEU A 140 -18.31 -7.01 27.93
C LEU A 140 -19.50 -6.06 27.74
N ASN A 141 -19.59 -5.05 28.59
CA ASN A 141 -20.58 -3.97 28.50
C ASN A 141 -19.89 -2.63 28.21
N GLU A 142 -20.66 -1.62 27.80
CA GLU A 142 -20.19 -0.23 27.64
C GLU A 142 -18.93 -0.11 26.76
N LYS A 143 -18.86 -0.94 25.72
CA LYS A 143 -17.76 -1.00 24.77
C LYS A 143 -17.68 0.29 23.94
N PHE A 144 -16.51 0.90 23.91
CA PHE A 144 -16.19 2.02 23.05
C PHE A 144 -14.72 1.95 22.67
N GLN A 145 -14.41 2.20 21.40
CA GLN A 145 -13.05 2.28 20.87
C GLN A 145 -12.95 3.51 19.97
N VAL A 146 -11.84 4.21 20.05
CA VAL A 146 -11.53 5.39 19.25
C VAL A 146 -10.07 5.35 18.81
N LEU A 147 -9.80 5.77 17.58
CA LEU A 147 -8.45 5.98 17.07
C LEU A 147 -8.26 7.46 16.75
N ASP A 148 -7.42 8.12 17.54
CA ASP A 148 -7.03 9.49 17.27
C ASP A 148 -5.99 9.51 16.14
N LEU A 149 -6.46 9.86 14.94
CA LEU A 149 -5.62 9.95 13.75
C LEU A 149 -4.51 10.99 13.88
N TRP A 150 -4.71 12.04 14.69
CA TRP A 150 -3.73 13.12 14.85
C TRP A 150 -2.50 12.68 15.64
N THR A 151 -2.68 11.74 16.56
CA THR A 151 -1.62 11.27 17.48
C THR A 151 -1.21 9.81 17.25
N GLY A 152 -2.00 9.05 16.47
CA GLY A 152 -1.83 7.61 16.28
C GLY A 152 -2.15 6.78 17.52
N VAL A 153 -2.92 7.33 18.45
CA VAL A 153 -3.26 6.68 19.72
C VAL A 153 -4.63 6.03 19.63
N MET A 154 -4.69 4.73 19.91
CA MET A 154 -5.93 3.99 20.03
C MET A 154 -6.32 3.86 21.50
N SER A 155 -7.57 4.19 21.82
CA SER A 155 -8.13 4.07 23.18
C SER A 155 -9.39 3.21 23.14
N SER A 156 -9.47 2.23 24.02
CA SER A 156 -10.63 1.37 24.22
C SER A 156 -11.08 1.39 25.67
N SER A 157 -12.40 1.37 25.88
CA SER A 157 -13.02 1.25 27.21
C SER A 157 -14.17 0.27 27.18
N PHE A 158 -14.32 -0.51 28.24
CA PHE A 158 -15.45 -1.41 28.45
C PHE A 158 -15.57 -1.75 29.94
N SER A 159 -16.65 -2.44 30.34
CA SER A 159 -16.79 -3.00 31.68
C SER A 159 -16.93 -4.53 31.65
N TYR A 160 -16.23 -5.20 32.56
CA TYR A 160 -16.30 -6.65 32.79
C TYR A 160 -16.73 -6.91 34.23
N ASP A 161 -17.81 -7.66 34.43
CA ASP A 161 -18.48 -7.82 35.74
C ASP A 161 -18.76 -6.48 36.45
N GLY A 162 -19.14 -5.45 35.67
CA GLY A 162 -19.42 -4.10 36.15
C GLY A 162 -18.19 -3.29 36.57
N ILE A 163 -16.99 -3.81 36.32
CA ILE A 163 -15.72 -3.14 36.64
C ILE A 163 -15.12 -2.55 35.35
N PRO A 164 -14.80 -1.25 35.31
CA PRO A 164 -14.25 -0.62 34.11
C PRO A 164 -12.83 -1.10 33.81
N VAL A 165 -12.54 -1.16 32.52
CA VAL A 165 -11.22 -1.42 31.93
C VAL A 165 -11.01 -0.38 30.84
N ASN A 166 -9.93 0.39 30.95
CA ASN A 166 -9.47 1.29 29.90
C ASN A 166 -8.13 0.79 29.37
N ILE A 167 -7.97 0.83 28.06
CA ILE A 167 -6.77 0.37 27.37
C ILE A 167 -6.34 1.46 26.39
N THR A 168 -5.07 1.85 26.45
CA THR A 168 -4.43 2.69 25.45
C THR A 168 -3.38 1.86 24.74
N THR A 169 -3.42 1.84 23.41
CA THR A 169 -2.49 1.12 22.55
C THR A 169 -1.87 2.09 21.55
N THR A 170 -0.53 2.09 21.46
CA THR A 170 0.22 3.02 20.62
C THR A 170 1.38 2.31 19.94
N CYS A 171 1.76 2.73 18.73
CA CYS A 171 2.87 2.13 17.98
C CYS A 171 4.11 3.01 18.03
N ALA A 172 5.27 2.43 18.30
CA ALA A 172 6.56 3.10 18.17
C ALA A 172 6.80 3.50 16.72
N GLN A 173 7.38 4.67 16.47
CA GLN A 173 7.54 5.15 15.09
C GLN A 173 8.84 4.69 14.42
N ASN A 174 9.82 4.20 15.20
CA ASN A 174 11.13 3.77 14.70
C ASN A 174 11.43 2.28 14.90
N THR A 175 10.57 1.55 15.61
CA THR A 175 10.75 0.13 15.91
C THR A 175 9.44 -0.64 15.74
N SER A 176 9.51 -1.95 15.57
CA SER A 176 8.35 -2.83 15.50
C SER A 176 7.83 -3.15 16.91
N ALA A 177 7.33 -2.14 17.62
CA ALA A 177 6.87 -2.26 18.99
C ALA A 177 5.54 -1.53 19.24
N ILE A 178 4.72 -2.10 20.10
CA ILE A 178 3.54 -1.43 20.68
C ILE A 178 3.74 -1.17 22.15
N SER A 179 3.22 -0.04 22.61
CA SER A 179 2.95 0.23 24.01
C SER A 179 1.47 -0.05 24.31
N ILE A 180 1.22 -0.70 25.44
CA ILE A 180 -0.11 -1.02 25.96
C ILE A 180 -0.18 -0.53 27.40
N THR A 181 -1.15 0.32 27.72
CA THR A 181 -1.46 0.70 29.10
C THR A 181 -2.88 0.26 29.44
N ILE A 182 -3.01 -0.53 30.51
CA ILE A 182 -4.28 -1.06 31.00
C ILE A 182 -4.56 -0.46 32.37
N ASP A 183 -5.66 0.27 32.51
CA ASP A 183 -6.14 0.81 33.78
C ASP A 183 -7.41 0.06 34.21
N SER A 184 -7.27 -0.72 35.28
CA SER A 184 -8.42 -1.40 35.90
C SER A 184 -8.07 -1.88 37.30
N VAL A 185 -9.04 -1.83 38.21
CA VAL A 185 -8.87 -2.47 39.52
C VAL A 185 -8.73 -3.98 39.39
N LEU A 186 -9.19 -4.63 38.31
CA LEU A 186 -9.06 -6.08 38.08
C LEU A 186 -7.61 -6.59 38.10
N LEU A 187 -6.63 -5.71 37.88
CA LEU A 187 -5.20 -6.00 37.98
C LEU A 187 -4.73 -6.19 39.43
N SER A 188 -5.45 -5.62 40.40
CA SER A 188 -5.07 -5.59 41.82
C SER A 188 -5.72 -6.75 42.59
N PRO A 189 -4.93 -7.75 43.08
CA PRO A 189 -5.47 -8.78 43.95
C PRO A 189 -6.01 -8.22 45.27
N GLU A 190 -5.40 -7.15 45.80
CA GLU A 190 -5.86 -6.48 47.04
C GLU A 190 -7.26 -5.90 46.91
N ARG A 191 -7.66 -5.49 45.69
CA ARG A 191 -8.99 -4.97 45.40
C ARG A 191 -9.96 -6.02 44.85
N ASN A 192 -9.52 -7.28 44.69
CA ASN A 192 -10.31 -8.36 44.08
C ASN A 192 -10.17 -9.69 44.84
N ASN A 193 -10.47 -9.69 46.14
CA ASN A 193 -10.55 -10.91 46.96
C ASN A 193 -9.26 -11.77 46.94
N GLY A 194 -8.10 -11.15 46.75
CA GLY A 194 -6.80 -11.83 46.73
C GLY A 194 -6.36 -12.35 45.37
N THR A 195 -7.12 -12.11 44.29
CA THR A 195 -6.84 -12.65 42.95
C THR A 195 -6.67 -11.56 41.91
N THR A 196 -5.58 -11.60 41.13
CA THR A 196 -5.45 -10.81 39.90
C THR A 196 -6.37 -11.37 38.83
N ARG A 197 -7.40 -10.60 38.44
CA ARG A 197 -8.50 -11.02 37.56
C ARG A 197 -8.30 -10.66 36.09
N LEU A 198 -7.32 -9.81 35.78
CA LEU A 198 -7.00 -9.37 34.43
C LEU A 198 -5.49 -9.51 34.17
N GLY A 199 -5.12 -9.88 32.95
CA GLY A 199 -3.75 -9.98 32.47
C GLY A 199 -3.69 -9.87 30.96
N VAL A 200 -2.53 -10.15 30.39
CA VAL A 200 -2.29 -10.13 28.93
C VAL A 200 -1.78 -11.50 28.51
N PHE A 201 -2.13 -11.98 27.32
CA PHE A 201 -1.48 -13.12 26.70
C PHE A 201 -0.66 -12.69 25.49
N LEU A 202 0.39 -13.47 25.23
CA LEU A 202 1.07 -13.54 23.95
C LEU A 202 0.82 -14.93 23.35
N ASP A 203 0.41 -15.02 22.11
CA ASP A 203 0.26 -16.29 21.38
C ASP A 203 0.97 -16.21 20.03
N PHE A 204 1.38 -17.36 19.48
CA PHE A 204 2.21 -17.40 18.28
C PHE A 204 1.65 -18.39 17.25
N PRO A 205 1.32 -17.95 16.02
CA PRO A 205 0.72 -18.80 15.01
C PRO A 205 1.75 -19.59 14.21
N TRP A 206 1.31 -20.68 13.60
CA TRP A 206 2.01 -21.31 12.48
C TRP A 206 1.64 -20.59 11.19
N ALA A 207 2.64 -20.19 10.40
CA ALA A 207 2.44 -19.63 9.08
C ALA A 207 2.74 -20.70 8.02
N ASP A 208 1.70 -21.27 7.41
CA ASP A 208 1.87 -22.27 6.35
C ASP A 208 2.31 -21.65 5.02
N GLY A 209 1.88 -20.43 4.73
CA GLY A 209 2.27 -19.70 3.52
C GLY A 209 1.63 -20.18 2.21
N SER A 210 1.00 -21.37 2.19
CA SER A 210 0.43 -21.98 0.98
C SER A 210 -0.83 -21.29 0.43
N GLN A 211 -1.48 -20.46 1.24
CA GLN A 211 -2.75 -19.82 0.86
C GLN A 211 -2.49 -18.56 0.04
N LYS A 212 -3.12 -18.50 -1.14
CA LYS A 212 -3.15 -17.29 -1.99
C LYS A 212 -3.66 -16.08 -1.22
N PHE A 213 -4.72 -16.26 -0.43
CA PHE A 213 -5.31 -15.24 0.43
C PHE A 213 -5.43 -15.77 1.86
N SER A 214 -4.95 -15.02 2.84
CA SER A 214 -5.19 -15.29 4.26
C SER A 214 -5.90 -14.08 4.86
N ASP A 215 -7.22 -14.06 4.73
CA ASP A 215 -8.13 -13.00 5.17
C ASP A 215 -9.28 -13.58 6.01
N PRO A 216 -9.75 -12.89 7.07
CA PRO A 216 -9.19 -11.69 7.68
C PRO A 216 -8.04 -11.96 8.65
N PHE A 217 -7.68 -13.23 8.83
CA PHE A 217 -6.67 -13.66 9.80
C PHE A 217 -5.48 -14.32 9.10
N VAL A 218 -4.28 -13.99 9.58
CA VAL A 218 -3.02 -14.53 9.09
C VAL A 218 -2.42 -15.46 10.13
N GLY A 219 -2.07 -16.67 9.69
CA GLY A 219 -1.51 -17.71 10.56
C GLY A 219 -2.56 -18.53 11.30
N ASN A 220 -2.13 -19.67 11.84
CA ASN A 220 -3.01 -20.63 12.49
C ASN A 220 -2.53 -20.94 13.91
N PHE A 221 -3.40 -20.67 14.89
CA PHE A 221 -3.15 -20.85 16.33
C PHE A 221 -3.62 -22.22 16.86
N SER A 222 -4.07 -23.12 15.99
CA SER A 222 -4.61 -24.44 16.37
C SER A 222 -3.54 -25.30 17.06
N SER A 223 -3.95 -25.99 18.13
CA SER A 223 -3.10 -26.95 18.83
C SER A 223 -2.66 -28.14 17.98
N ALA A 224 -3.34 -28.39 16.86
CA ALA A 224 -2.95 -29.42 15.91
C ALA A 224 -1.62 -29.10 15.20
N LEU A 225 -1.20 -27.83 15.16
CA LEU A 225 -0.03 -27.36 14.43
C LEU A 225 1.15 -26.99 15.34
N TRP A 226 1.00 -27.13 16.67
CA TRP A 226 2.11 -26.91 17.62
C TRP A 226 3.40 -27.67 17.28
N PRO A 227 3.37 -28.90 16.72
CA PRO A 227 4.61 -29.57 16.30
C PRO A 227 5.38 -28.90 15.15
N ASN A 228 4.76 -27.95 14.41
CA ASN A 228 5.35 -27.36 13.20
C ASN A 228 6.28 -26.16 13.51
N HIS A 229 6.18 -25.59 14.70
CA HIS A 229 7.02 -24.46 15.13
C HIS A 229 7.38 -24.59 16.61
N THR A 230 8.30 -23.76 17.08
CA THR A 230 8.68 -23.75 18.49
C THR A 230 8.66 -22.34 19.03
N THR A 231 8.26 -22.20 20.29
CA THR A 231 8.50 -20.98 21.06
C THR A 231 9.33 -21.33 22.28
N THR A 232 10.25 -20.46 22.68
CA THR A 232 11.10 -20.62 23.87
C THR A 232 11.18 -19.32 24.64
N LEU A 233 10.74 -19.32 25.89
CA LEU A 233 10.96 -18.21 26.81
C LEU A 233 12.41 -18.25 27.29
N LEU A 234 13.16 -17.20 27.02
CA LEU A 234 14.50 -17.00 27.54
C LEU A 234 14.42 -16.61 29.02
N GLY A 235 15.35 -17.10 29.84
CA GLY A 235 15.37 -16.80 31.27
C GLY A 235 15.55 -15.31 31.57
N ASP A 236 15.20 -14.89 32.80
CA ASP A 236 15.19 -13.49 33.24
C ASP A 236 16.42 -12.72 32.76
N SER A 237 16.18 -11.78 31.84
CA SER A 237 17.17 -10.87 31.32
C SER A 237 16.72 -9.45 31.66
N ASP A 238 16.71 -9.12 32.97
CA ASP A 238 16.54 -7.75 33.47
C ASP A 238 17.73 -6.87 33.00
N ARG A 239 17.76 -6.58 31.69
CA ARG A 239 18.79 -5.80 31.00
C ARG A 239 18.10 -4.93 29.96
N GLY A 240 18.48 -3.65 29.93
CA GLY A 240 17.95 -2.69 28.96
C GLY A 240 16.42 -2.55 28.99
N GLY A 241 15.77 -2.74 30.14
CA GLY A 241 14.30 -2.62 30.28
C GLY A 241 13.50 -3.87 29.85
N ILE A 242 14.15 -4.89 29.29
CA ILE A 242 13.52 -6.17 28.94
C ILE A 242 13.27 -6.95 30.24
N GLN A 243 12.05 -7.45 30.44
CA GLN A 243 11.71 -8.37 31.54
C GLN A 243 11.52 -9.80 31.06
N ALA A 244 11.16 -10.00 29.79
CA ALA A 244 11.03 -11.32 29.18
C ALA A 244 11.31 -11.26 27.67
N GLN A 245 11.80 -12.35 27.11
CA GLN A 245 11.96 -12.48 25.67
C GLN A 245 11.61 -13.89 25.21
N ILE A 246 10.81 -14.00 24.15
CA ILE A 246 10.37 -15.27 23.57
C ILE A 246 10.98 -15.39 22.18
N VAL A 247 11.63 -16.52 21.92
CA VAL A 247 12.11 -16.91 20.59
C VAL A 247 11.02 -17.73 19.92
N HIS A 248 10.58 -17.34 18.73
CA HIS A 248 9.64 -18.08 17.89
C HIS A 248 10.36 -18.56 16.62
N GLN A 249 10.52 -19.87 16.48
CA GLN A 249 11.23 -20.47 15.36
C GLN A 249 10.25 -21.23 14.46
N MET A 250 10.22 -20.86 13.18
CA MET A 250 9.41 -21.47 12.13
C MET A 250 10.31 -21.87 10.97
N VAL A 251 10.58 -23.17 10.84
CA VAL A 251 11.54 -23.70 9.85
C VAL A 251 12.90 -23.00 10.00
N ASN A 252 13.30 -22.20 9.02
CA ASN A 252 14.57 -21.47 8.98
C ASN A 252 14.46 -20.02 9.46
N ALA A 253 13.25 -19.53 9.74
CA ALA A 253 13.03 -18.18 10.25
C ALA A 253 12.97 -18.18 11.78
N THR A 254 13.59 -17.18 12.39
CA THR A 254 13.59 -16.96 13.84
C THR A 254 13.14 -15.53 14.12
N PHE A 255 12.14 -15.40 14.97
CA PHE A 255 11.60 -14.13 15.44
C PHE A 255 11.77 -14.02 16.95
N TYR A 256 11.94 -12.80 17.43
CA TYR A 256 12.10 -12.49 18.84
C TYR A 256 10.97 -11.55 19.26
N THR A 257 10.32 -11.87 20.38
CA THR A 257 9.35 -10.99 21.02
C THR A 257 9.87 -10.60 22.40
N SER A 258 10.20 -9.33 22.58
CA SER A 258 10.64 -8.77 23.85
C SER A 258 9.48 -8.09 24.57
N VAL A 259 9.43 -8.26 25.89
CA VAL A 259 8.43 -7.62 26.76
C VAL A 259 9.15 -6.71 27.74
N GLY A 260 8.84 -5.42 27.67
CA GLY A 260 9.22 -4.41 28.66
C GLY A 260 8.03 -4.01 29.52
N SER A 261 8.28 -3.56 30.74
CA SER A 261 7.24 -3.00 31.62
C SER A 261 7.84 -2.14 32.72
N SER A 262 7.10 -1.11 33.14
CA SER A 262 7.42 -0.33 34.35
C SER A 262 7.08 -1.09 35.65
N THR A 263 6.15 -2.04 35.57
CA THR A 263 5.74 -2.90 36.69
C THR A 263 6.44 -4.24 36.54
N LYS A 264 6.88 -4.85 37.64
CA LYS A 264 7.42 -6.22 37.56
C LYS A 264 6.34 -7.20 37.12
N ILE A 265 6.63 -7.98 36.09
CA ILE A 265 5.69 -8.95 35.50
C ILE A 265 6.15 -10.39 35.73
N ASN A 266 5.20 -11.31 35.79
CA ASN A 266 5.44 -12.73 35.68
C ASN A 266 4.87 -13.21 34.35
N ILE A 267 5.69 -13.88 33.56
CA ILE A 267 5.28 -14.51 32.30
C ILE A 267 5.41 -16.03 32.43
N THR A 268 4.33 -16.74 32.11
CA THR A 268 4.28 -18.19 32.22
C THR A 268 3.67 -18.79 30.98
N ARG A 269 4.26 -19.87 30.47
CA ARG A 269 3.66 -20.66 29.39
C ARG A 269 2.43 -21.38 29.91
N ASP A 270 1.32 -21.32 29.18
CA ASP A 270 0.03 -21.87 29.63
C ASP A 270 0.06 -23.41 29.74
N GLN A 271 0.80 -24.07 28.84
CA GLN A 271 1.05 -25.53 28.85
C GLN A 271 2.44 -25.83 28.26
N PRO A 272 3.12 -26.93 28.64
CA PRO A 272 4.51 -27.20 28.22
C PRO A 272 4.77 -27.14 26.70
N ILE A 273 3.79 -27.56 25.89
CA ILE A 273 3.89 -27.61 24.43
C ILE A 273 3.07 -26.51 23.74
N ALA A 274 2.31 -25.70 24.48
CA ALA A 274 1.57 -24.59 23.91
C ALA A 274 2.52 -23.46 23.53
N HIS A 275 2.09 -22.65 22.57
CA HIS A 275 2.82 -21.44 22.19
C HIS A 275 2.27 -20.18 22.85
N ARG A 276 1.22 -20.30 23.67
CA ARG A 276 0.64 -19.21 24.44
C ARG A 276 1.32 -19.00 25.80
N TYR A 277 1.53 -17.72 26.14
CA TYR A 277 2.08 -17.26 27.40
C TYR A 277 1.14 -16.24 28.05
N THR A 278 0.96 -16.35 29.36
CA THR A 278 0.19 -15.41 30.17
C THR A 278 1.13 -14.50 30.96
N ILE A 279 0.86 -13.20 30.90
CA ILE A 279 1.55 -12.12 31.62
C ILE A 279 0.63 -11.56 32.70
N LEU A 280 1.13 -11.54 33.94
CA LEU A 280 0.44 -10.98 35.11
C LEU A 280 1.38 -10.05 35.88
N PRO A 281 0.87 -8.95 36.48
CA PRO A 281 1.66 -8.15 37.41
C PRO A 281 2.08 -8.99 38.63
N GLN A 282 3.34 -8.89 39.05
CA GLN A 282 3.84 -9.55 40.26
C GLN A 282 3.39 -8.84 41.55
N THR A 283 3.08 -7.56 41.44
CA THR A 283 2.70 -6.70 42.56
C THR A 283 1.30 -6.13 42.35
N SER A 284 0.61 -5.80 43.45
CA SER A 284 -0.71 -5.18 43.38
C SER A 284 -0.62 -3.83 42.69
N THR A 285 -1.32 -3.70 41.56
CA THR A 285 -1.41 -2.46 40.78
C THR A 285 -2.81 -2.30 40.19
N THR A 286 -3.22 -1.06 39.93
CA THR A 286 -4.43 -0.75 39.16
C THR A 286 -4.10 -0.25 37.75
N SER A 287 -2.83 -0.15 37.40
CA SER A 287 -2.34 0.25 36.08
C SER A 287 -1.17 -0.64 35.68
N LEU A 288 -1.21 -1.19 34.46
CA LEU A 288 -0.16 -2.02 33.90
C LEU A 288 0.26 -1.43 32.55
N SER A 289 1.52 -1.01 32.44
CA SER A 289 2.11 -0.55 31.19
C SER A 289 3.09 -1.59 30.67
N LEU A 290 2.88 -2.04 29.44
CA LEU A 290 3.69 -3.04 28.74
C LEU A 290 4.20 -2.47 27.42
N VAL A 291 5.38 -2.91 27.03
CA VAL A 291 5.88 -2.76 25.66
C VAL A 291 6.09 -4.16 25.10
N VAL A 292 5.54 -4.43 23.92
CA VAL A 292 5.76 -5.68 23.17
C VAL A 292 6.46 -5.32 21.87
N SER A 293 7.71 -5.75 21.73
CA SER A 293 8.55 -5.50 20.55
C SER A 293 8.84 -6.79 19.81
N TYR A 294 8.85 -6.72 18.48
CA TYR A 294 9.18 -7.82 17.58
C TYR A 294 10.42 -7.49 16.75
N THR A 295 11.31 -8.47 16.56
CA THR A 295 12.53 -8.36 15.74
C THR A 295 12.91 -9.70 15.12
N ASP A 296 13.80 -9.68 14.13
CA ASP A 296 14.47 -10.86 13.54
C ASP A 296 15.80 -11.20 14.23
N ALA A 297 16.24 -10.36 15.18
CA ALA A 297 17.43 -10.55 15.98
C ALA A 297 17.16 -10.36 17.48
N LEU A 298 18.02 -10.96 18.31
CA LEU A 298 17.96 -10.85 19.77
C LEU A 298 18.11 -9.38 20.21
N GLN A 299 17.11 -8.82 20.88
CA GLN A 299 17.21 -7.48 21.47
C GLN A 299 17.93 -7.51 22.82
N THR A 300 18.69 -6.45 23.09
CA THR A 300 19.38 -6.23 24.37
C THR A 300 18.80 -5.07 25.17
N GLU A 301 17.96 -4.27 24.54
CA GLU A 301 17.24 -3.14 25.13
C GLU A 301 15.86 -2.98 24.47
N ILE A 302 14.95 -2.34 25.20
CA ILE A 302 13.61 -2.01 24.72
C ILE A 302 13.25 -0.59 25.17
N VAL A 303 12.59 0.14 24.28
CA VAL A 303 12.11 1.51 24.54
C VAL A 303 10.97 1.48 25.56
N ASP A 304 10.90 2.49 26.41
CA ASP A 304 9.82 2.58 27.40
C ASP A 304 8.48 3.03 26.78
N SER A 305 7.40 2.77 27.50
CA SER A 305 6.03 3.05 27.05
C SER A 305 5.77 4.55 26.80
N SER A 306 6.35 5.43 27.63
CA SER A 306 6.17 6.88 27.49
C SER A 306 6.90 7.43 26.27
N GLU A 307 8.10 6.94 25.98
CA GLU A 307 8.86 7.32 24.79
C GLU A 307 8.18 6.82 23.52
N ILE A 308 7.60 5.61 23.53
CA ILE A 308 6.78 5.12 22.41
C ILE A 308 5.58 6.03 22.16
N MET A 309 4.84 6.38 23.23
CA MET A 309 3.70 7.30 23.13
C MET A 309 4.11 8.65 22.54
N GLN A 310 5.18 9.25 23.06
CA GLN A 310 5.68 10.53 22.57
C GLN A 310 6.12 10.43 21.11
N SER A 311 6.83 9.36 20.72
CA SER A 311 7.24 9.14 19.33
C SER A 311 6.06 9.09 18.38
N SER A 312 4.95 8.46 18.77
CA SER A 312 3.73 8.39 17.98
C SER A 312 3.11 9.77 17.80
N VAL A 313 2.92 10.51 18.88
CA VAL A 313 2.38 11.87 18.83
C VAL A 313 3.24 12.73 17.90
N ASP A 314 4.54 12.80 18.15
CA ASP A 314 5.44 13.66 17.38
C ASP A 314 5.39 13.35 15.88
N ALA A 315 5.50 12.06 15.49
CA ALA A 315 5.57 11.70 14.08
C ALA A 315 4.22 11.85 13.35
N TRP A 316 3.09 11.65 14.03
CA TRP A 316 1.78 11.87 13.42
C TRP A 316 1.45 13.35 13.30
N GLU A 317 1.77 14.15 14.32
CA GLU A 317 1.63 15.61 14.24
C GLU A 317 2.48 16.18 13.10
N GLU A 318 3.75 15.75 12.98
CA GLU A 318 4.65 16.11 11.88
C GLU A 318 4.03 15.73 10.52
N TYR A 319 3.62 14.47 10.34
CA TYR A 319 3.00 13.99 9.09
C TYR A 319 1.77 14.81 8.65
N TRP A 320 0.91 15.20 9.59
CA TRP A 320 -0.25 16.02 9.26
C TRP A 320 0.10 17.48 9.01
N THR A 321 1.15 18.02 9.63
CA THR A 321 1.48 19.45 9.59
C THR A 321 2.45 19.83 8.48
N GLU A 322 3.39 18.97 8.11
CA GLU A 322 4.49 19.34 7.20
C GLU A 322 4.20 19.05 5.72
N ASP A 323 3.46 17.97 5.44
CA ASP A 323 3.28 17.49 4.06
C ASP A 323 2.09 18.13 3.34
N GLY A 324 1.80 17.66 2.13
CA GLY A 324 0.68 18.10 1.34
C GLY A 324 -0.67 17.93 2.05
N PHE A 325 -1.61 18.84 1.83
CA PHE A 325 -2.95 18.78 2.41
C PHE A 325 -4.00 19.34 1.45
N ILE A 326 -5.16 18.67 1.39
CA ILE A 326 -6.33 19.09 0.61
C ILE A 326 -7.51 19.28 1.57
N ASP A 327 -8.13 20.45 1.50
CA ASP A 327 -9.38 20.77 2.17
C ASP A 327 -10.47 21.02 1.12
N LEU A 328 -11.38 20.06 1.03
CA LEU A 328 -12.56 20.09 0.18
C LEU A 328 -13.80 20.59 0.92
N LEU A 329 -13.75 20.72 2.25
CA LEU A 329 -14.93 20.94 3.07
C LEU A 329 -15.17 22.43 3.34
N THR A 330 -14.12 23.16 3.72
CA THR A 330 -14.26 24.54 4.18
C THR A 330 -14.73 25.46 3.04
N GLY A 331 -15.98 25.93 3.14
CA GLY A 331 -16.56 26.84 2.15
C GLY A 331 -17.21 26.15 0.94
N SER A 332 -17.08 24.83 0.81
CA SER A 332 -17.85 24.06 -0.18
C SER A 332 -19.32 23.98 0.23
N THR A 333 -20.21 24.01 -0.76
CA THR A 333 -21.66 23.82 -0.58
C THR A 333 -22.16 22.51 -1.17
N ASP A 334 -21.33 21.81 -1.94
CA ASP A 334 -21.65 20.48 -2.45
C ASP A 334 -21.66 19.47 -1.30
N SER A 335 -22.77 18.73 -1.16
CA SER A 335 -22.94 17.73 -0.08
C SER A 335 -21.97 16.56 -0.18
N ARG A 336 -21.37 16.32 -1.35
CA ARG A 336 -20.41 15.25 -1.60
C ARG A 336 -19.02 15.53 -0.99
N ALA A 337 -18.73 16.78 -0.66
CA ALA A 337 -17.43 17.19 -0.14
C ALA A 337 -17.04 16.47 1.17
N ASP A 338 -18.00 16.26 2.08
CA ASP A 338 -17.73 15.64 3.38
C ASP A 338 -17.30 14.17 3.25
N GLU A 339 -17.97 13.39 2.38
CA GLU A 339 -17.61 11.99 2.15
C GLU A 339 -16.28 11.86 1.42
N LEU A 340 -16.00 12.70 0.42
CA LEU A 340 -14.72 12.66 -0.28
C LEU A 340 -13.57 13.08 0.65
N GLN A 341 -13.77 14.11 1.49
CA GLN A 341 -12.80 14.49 2.51
C GLN A 341 -12.57 13.37 3.53
N ARG A 342 -13.62 12.68 3.97
CA ARG A 342 -13.51 11.51 4.86
C ARG A 342 -12.61 10.44 4.23
N ARG A 343 -12.88 10.05 2.97
CA ARG A 343 -12.08 9.04 2.25
C ARG A 343 -10.62 9.45 2.12
N ILE A 344 -10.34 10.72 1.81
CA ILE A 344 -8.97 11.26 1.72
C ILE A 344 -8.25 11.14 3.07
N ILE A 345 -8.84 11.64 4.16
CA ILE A 345 -8.17 11.65 5.48
C ILE A 345 -7.91 10.23 5.98
N LEU A 346 -8.90 9.34 5.89
CA LEU A 346 -8.74 7.96 6.33
C LEU A 346 -7.74 7.19 5.46
N SER A 347 -7.76 7.40 4.13
CA SER A 347 -6.77 6.80 3.23
C SER A 347 -5.37 7.27 3.58
N ARG A 348 -5.16 8.57 3.84
CA ARG A 348 -3.84 9.08 4.24
C ARG A 348 -3.30 8.44 5.51
N TYR A 349 -4.15 8.20 6.50
CA TYR A 349 -3.74 7.51 7.72
C TYR A 349 -3.40 6.04 7.42
N LEU A 350 -4.28 5.32 6.74
CA LEU A 350 -4.13 3.89 6.48
C LEU A 350 -2.96 3.57 5.55
N MET A 351 -2.73 4.38 4.51
CA MET A 351 -1.56 4.26 3.64
C MET A 351 -0.26 4.44 4.44
N ARG A 352 -0.19 5.40 5.38
CA ARG A 352 1.00 5.55 6.24
C ARG A 352 1.20 4.37 7.19
N VAL A 353 0.13 3.74 7.67
CA VAL A 353 0.23 2.55 8.52
C VAL A 353 0.66 1.31 7.73
N ASN A 354 0.14 1.12 6.52
CA ASN A 354 0.20 -0.15 5.79
C ASN A 354 1.15 -0.16 4.58
N GLU A 355 1.48 1.00 4.04
CA GLU A 355 2.04 1.18 2.68
C GLU A 355 3.29 2.08 2.66
N ALA A 356 3.89 2.32 3.83
CA ALA A 356 5.02 3.25 4.04
C ALA A 356 6.30 2.55 4.54
N GLY A 357 6.48 1.29 4.14
CA GLY A 357 7.62 0.46 4.54
C GLY A 357 8.82 0.55 3.58
N ASP A 358 9.87 -0.18 3.93
CA ASP A 358 11.16 -0.19 3.19
C ASP A 358 11.12 -1.04 1.91
N ASN A 359 10.06 -1.83 1.72
CA ASN A 359 9.81 -2.57 0.49
C ASN A 359 8.48 -2.10 -0.11
N PRO A 360 8.25 -2.33 -1.42
CA PRO A 360 6.92 -2.19 -1.97
C PRO A 360 5.89 -2.91 -1.12
N PRO A 361 4.70 -2.35 -0.93
CA PRO A 361 3.65 -3.03 -0.20
C PRO A 361 3.05 -4.18 -1.03
N GLN A 362 2.27 -5.02 -0.34
CA GLN A 362 1.38 -5.98 -0.98
C GLN A 362 -0.05 -5.43 -0.95
N GLU A 363 -0.95 -5.98 -1.76
CA GLU A 363 -2.25 -5.37 -2.03
C GLU A 363 -3.14 -5.14 -0.78
N SER A 364 -2.98 -5.95 0.28
CA SER A 364 -3.68 -5.79 1.56
C SER A 364 -2.83 -5.14 2.66
N GLY A 365 -1.66 -4.58 2.31
CA GLY A 365 -0.79 -3.85 3.21
C GLY A 365 -0.22 -4.68 4.36
N LEU A 366 -0.46 -4.26 5.60
CA LEU A 366 -0.09 -4.98 6.82
C LEU A 366 -1.33 -5.48 7.59
N VAL A 367 -2.48 -5.59 6.92
CA VAL A 367 -3.73 -6.08 7.54
C VAL A 367 -3.84 -7.61 7.48
N ASN A 368 -3.65 -8.17 6.29
CA ASN A 368 -3.77 -9.59 6.01
C ASN A 368 -2.84 -9.97 4.83
N ASN A 369 -2.80 -11.23 4.37
CA ASN A 369 -1.99 -11.58 3.18
C ASN A 369 -2.88 -11.69 1.93
N GLY A 370 -2.70 -10.77 0.98
CA GLY A 370 -3.14 -10.89 -0.42
C GLY A 370 -2.02 -11.43 -1.29
N TRP A 371 -2.33 -12.32 -2.24
CA TRP A 371 -1.37 -12.91 -3.18
C TRP A 371 -0.10 -13.43 -2.49
N TYR A 372 -0.28 -14.30 -1.50
CA TYR A 372 0.81 -14.88 -0.69
C TYR A 372 1.61 -13.85 0.14
N GLY A 373 1.12 -12.60 0.25
CA GLY A 373 1.78 -11.48 0.92
C GLY A 373 2.92 -10.85 0.09
N LYS A 374 2.99 -11.18 -1.19
CA LYS A 374 4.02 -10.73 -2.14
C LYS A 374 3.70 -9.37 -2.74
N PHE A 375 4.74 -8.71 -3.23
CA PHE A 375 4.63 -7.43 -3.94
C PHE A 375 4.14 -7.68 -5.35
N HIS A 376 3.23 -6.82 -5.81
CA HIS A 376 2.81 -6.73 -7.19
C HIS A 376 3.40 -5.42 -7.73
N MET A 377 4.45 -5.50 -8.55
CA MET A 377 5.21 -4.34 -9.03
C MET A 377 4.43 -3.49 -10.03
N GLU A 378 3.46 -4.10 -10.69
CA GLU A 378 2.44 -3.44 -11.47
C GLU A 378 1.53 -2.57 -10.58
N GLU A 379 1.17 -3.04 -9.40
CA GLU A 379 0.39 -2.24 -8.44
C GLU A 379 1.23 -1.19 -7.70
N TYR A 380 2.57 -1.25 -7.77
CA TYR A 380 3.44 -0.34 -7.01
C TYR A 380 3.20 1.13 -7.34
N PHE A 381 2.83 1.45 -8.58
CA PHE A 381 2.39 2.80 -8.95
C PHE A 381 1.17 3.23 -8.12
N TRP A 382 0.12 2.42 -8.10
CA TRP A 382 -1.12 2.73 -7.39
C TRP A 382 -0.94 2.80 -5.88
N HIS A 383 -0.03 1.99 -5.35
CA HIS A 383 0.35 2.02 -3.95
C HIS A 383 1.15 3.27 -3.55
N SER A 384 2.08 3.76 -4.39
CA SER A 384 3.14 4.66 -3.91
C SER A 384 3.30 5.97 -4.67
N ALA A 385 2.81 6.10 -5.91
CA ALA A 385 3.01 7.31 -6.70
C ALA A 385 2.36 8.55 -6.06
N HIS A 386 1.31 8.37 -5.26
CA HIS A 386 0.68 9.47 -4.56
C HIS A 386 1.63 10.16 -3.56
N TRP A 387 2.56 9.44 -2.93
CA TRP A 387 3.49 10.04 -1.96
C TRP A 387 4.31 11.19 -2.57
N ALA A 388 4.67 11.09 -3.85
CA ALA A 388 5.34 12.17 -4.57
C ALA A 388 4.45 13.42 -4.70
N LEU A 389 3.16 13.24 -5.02
CA LEU A 389 2.21 14.35 -5.17
C LEU A 389 1.86 14.99 -3.83
N TRP A 390 1.82 14.21 -2.76
CA TRP A 390 1.57 14.70 -1.40
C TRP A 390 2.84 15.21 -0.69
N ASN A 391 3.99 15.22 -1.38
CA ASN A 391 5.31 15.64 -0.87
C ASN A 391 5.87 14.82 0.30
N ASN A 392 5.35 13.62 0.52
CA ASN A 392 5.84 12.64 1.49
C ASN A 392 7.08 11.89 0.99
N TRP A 393 8.15 12.63 0.65
CA TRP A 393 9.35 12.05 0.04
C TRP A 393 10.18 11.19 0.98
N ASP A 394 10.12 11.47 2.29
CA ASP A 394 10.74 10.64 3.33
C ASP A 394 10.12 9.23 3.37
N ILE A 395 8.83 9.10 3.03
CA ILE A 395 8.12 7.83 2.92
C ILE A 395 8.41 7.15 1.58
N LEU A 396 8.23 7.86 0.45
CA LEU A 396 8.43 7.26 -0.87
C LEU A 396 9.85 6.72 -1.09
N ARG A 397 10.86 7.39 -0.52
CA ARG A 397 12.26 6.98 -0.63
C ARG A 397 12.57 5.66 0.06
N ARG A 398 11.74 5.22 1.01
CA ARG A 398 11.96 3.96 1.75
C ARG A 398 11.92 2.76 0.82
N SER A 399 10.96 2.72 -0.11
CA SER A 399 10.74 1.56 -1.00
C SER A 399 11.23 1.75 -2.44
N THR A 400 11.43 2.97 -2.93
CA THR A 400 11.84 3.21 -4.34
C THR A 400 13.24 2.67 -4.68
N GLY A 401 14.10 2.47 -3.69
CA GLY A 401 15.39 1.79 -3.85
C GLY A 401 15.29 0.32 -4.28
N ILE A 402 14.08 -0.25 -4.32
CA ILE A 402 13.84 -1.63 -4.76
C ILE A 402 14.28 -1.87 -6.21
N TYR A 403 14.14 -0.87 -7.09
CA TYR A 403 14.54 -1.01 -8.50
C TYR A 403 16.06 -1.19 -8.64
N ASP A 404 16.85 -0.43 -7.88
CA ASP A 404 18.30 -0.62 -7.81
C ASP A 404 18.64 -2.01 -7.24
N SER A 405 17.96 -2.40 -6.14
CA SER A 405 18.15 -3.71 -5.51
C SER A 405 17.83 -4.88 -6.46
N PHE A 406 16.82 -4.73 -7.32
CA PHE A 406 16.39 -5.74 -8.29
C PHE A 406 17.09 -5.64 -9.64
N LEU A 407 17.94 -4.64 -9.87
CA LEU A 407 18.52 -4.37 -11.18
C LEU A 407 19.29 -5.59 -11.72
N ALA A 408 20.16 -6.18 -10.90
CA ALA A 408 20.96 -7.34 -11.28
C ALA A 408 20.09 -8.56 -11.62
N SER A 409 19.08 -8.88 -10.80
CA SER A 409 18.19 -10.01 -11.07
C SER A 409 17.30 -9.75 -12.30
N SER A 410 16.99 -8.48 -12.59
CA SER A 410 16.18 -8.07 -13.72
C SER A 410 16.91 -8.07 -15.05
N ILE A 411 18.20 -7.78 -15.04
CA ILE A 411 19.11 -8.00 -16.17
C ILE A 411 19.20 -9.50 -16.49
N VAL A 412 19.46 -10.35 -15.48
CA VAL A 412 19.53 -11.81 -15.66
C VAL A 412 18.19 -12.37 -16.18
N ARG A 413 17.07 -11.85 -15.69
CA ARG A 413 15.72 -12.24 -16.15
C ARG A 413 15.51 -11.91 -17.63
N ALA A 414 15.82 -10.69 -18.05
CA ALA A 414 15.68 -10.29 -19.45
C ALA A 414 16.65 -11.06 -20.37
N GLN A 415 17.94 -11.07 -20.02
CA GLN A 415 18.98 -11.48 -20.95
C GLN A 415 19.28 -12.98 -20.91
N ASP A 416 19.53 -13.53 -19.73
CA ASP A 416 19.93 -14.94 -19.60
C ASP A 416 18.73 -15.89 -19.64
N THR A 417 17.60 -15.46 -19.07
CA THR A 417 16.40 -16.29 -18.92
C THR A 417 15.47 -16.17 -20.13
N GLN A 418 15.20 -14.95 -20.59
CA GLN A 418 14.25 -14.69 -21.68
C GLN A 418 14.93 -14.47 -23.04
N GLY A 419 16.25 -14.27 -23.07
CA GLY A 419 17.02 -14.18 -24.31
C GLY A 419 16.98 -12.80 -24.97
N TYR A 420 16.53 -11.75 -24.29
CA TYR A 420 16.63 -10.38 -24.80
C TYR A 420 18.09 -9.92 -24.85
N PRO A 421 18.50 -9.13 -25.85
CA PRO A 421 19.92 -8.77 -26.02
C PRO A 421 20.44 -7.75 -25.00
N SER A 422 19.56 -6.99 -24.33
CA SER A 422 19.95 -5.97 -23.34
C SER A 422 18.79 -5.59 -22.42
N GLY A 423 19.10 -4.85 -21.36
CA GLY A 423 18.13 -4.24 -20.47
C GLY A 423 17.74 -5.09 -19.26
N ALA A 424 16.94 -4.47 -18.40
CA ALA A 424 16.34 -5.06 -17.21
C ALA A 424 14.82 -5.17 -17.39
N ARG A 425 14.28 -6.39 -17.23
CA ARG A 425 12.83 -6.61 -17.19
C ARG A 425 12.39 -6.75 -15.74
N TRP A 426 11.57 -5.85 -15.24
CA TRP A 426 11.06 -5.87 -13.88
C TRP A 426 10.08 -7.03 -13.66
N PRO A 427 10.07 -7.69 -12.48
CA PRO A 427 9.13 -8.76 -12.20
C PRO A 427 7.73 -8.20 -11.90
N LYS A 428 6.67 -8.98 -12.16
CA LYS A 428 5.28 -8.67 -11.77
C LYS A 428 5.06 -8.95 -10.28
N MET A 429 4.90 -10.24 -9.92
CA MET A 429 4.76 -10.67 -8.52
C MET A 429 6.11 -11.13 -7.95
N THR A 430 6.54 -10.56 -6.81
CA THR A 430 7.85 -10.84 -6.22
C THR A 430 7.91 -10.61 -4.70
N SER A 431 9.07 -10.81 -4.10
CA SER A 431 9.36 -10.62 -2.68
C SER A 431 10.70 -9.88 -2.52
N PRO A 432 11.18 -9.57 -1.29
CA PRO A 432 12.43 -8.84 -1.11
C PRO A 432 13.68 -9.46 -1.77
N ASP A 433 13.61 -10.72 -2.17
CA ASP A 433 14.66 -11.43 -2.90
C ASP A 433 14.73 -11.08 -4.40
N GLY A 434 13.72 -10.38 -4.95
CA GLY A 434 13.66 -10.00 -6.36
C GLY A 434 13.42 -11.16 -7.31
N HIS A 435 13.02 -12.33 -6.81
CA HIS A 435 12.66 -13.47 -7.64
C HIS A 435 11.23 -13.29 -8.18
N SER A 436 11.06 -13.42 -9.50
CA SER A 436 9.74 -13.40 -10.10
C SER A 436 9.01 -14.68 -9.76
N SER A 437 7.79 -14.58 -9.26
CA SER A 437 6.94 -15.73 -9.03
C SER A 437 6.55 -16.41 -10.35
N PRO A 438 6.47 -17.76 -10.39
CA PRO A 438 5.92 -18.49 -11.53
C PRO A 438 4.48 -18.10 -11.87
N GLY A 439 4.05 -18.35 -13.11
CA GLY A 439 2.68 -18.10 -13.61
C GLY A 439 2.66 -17.33 -14.94
N GLU A 440 1.66 -17.58 -15.79
CA GLU A 440 1.56 -16.96 -17.12
C GLU A 440 1.57 -15.43 -17.04
N ILE A 441 0.59 -14.84 -16.34
CA ILE A 441 0.52 -13.38 -16.11
C ILE A 441 1.81 -12.85 -15.49
N ASN A 442 2.33 -13.52 -14.46
CA ASN A 442 3.55 -13.09 -13.78
C ASN A 442 4.79 -13.03 -14.70
N ASN A 443 4.80 -13.79 -15.80
CA ASN A 443 5.91 -13.86 -16.74
C ASN A 443 5.66 -13.12 -18.06
N LEU A 444 4.42 -12.75 -18.37
CA LEU A 444 4.03 -12.12 -19.64
C LEU A 444 3.59 -10.67 -19.50
N LEU A 445 3.25 -10.22 -18.30
CA LEU A 445 2.81 -8.84 -18.06
C LEU A 445 3.95 -7.84 -18.30
N ILE A 446 3.59 -6.68 -18.87
CA ILE A 446 4.56 -5.65 -19.30
C ILE A 446 4.22 -4.20 -18.89
N TRP A 447 3.05 -3.94 -18.29
CA TRP A 447 2.63 -2.55 -18.04
C TRP A 447 3.34 -1.88 -16.86
N GLU A 448 4.02 -2.66 -16.02
CA GLU A 448 4.87 -2.19 -14.92
C GLU A 448 6.25 -1.71 -15.38
N GLN A 449 6.68 -2.10 -16.58
CA GLN A 449 8.03 -1.87 -17.06
C GLN A 449 8.42 -0.38 -17.09
N PRO A 450 7.54 0.57 -17.46
CA PRO A 450 7.87 2.00 -17.46
C PRO A 450 7.80 2.68 -16.08
N HIS A 451 7.25 2.03 -15.04
CA HIS A 451 7.07 2.63 -13.70
C HIS A 451 8.30 3.31 -13.11
N PRO A 452 9.51 2.72 -13.10
CA PRO A 452 10.69 3.37 -12.53
C PRO A 452 11.05 4.70 -13.22
N LEU A 453 10.72 4.86 -14.50
CA LEU A 453 10.96 6.11 -15.23
C LEU A 453 10.04 7.24 -14.71
N VAL A 454 8.81 6.90 -14.35
CA VAL A 454 7.85 7.82 -13.73
C VAL A 454 8.28 8.20 -12.31
N PHE A 455 8.71 7.24 -11.49
CA PHE A 455 9.22 7.52 -10.15
C PHE A 455 10.49 8.39 -10.19
N ALA A 456 11.42 8.10 -11.11
CA ALA A 456 12.61 8.90 -11.33
C ALA A 456 12.26 10.35 -11.71
N GLU A 457 11.35 10.55 -12.67
CA GLU A 457 10.90 11.88 -13.08
C GLU A 457 10.24 12.65 -11.93
N TYR A 458 9.37 12.01 -11.14
CA TYR A 458 8.79 12.66 -9.96
C TYR A 458 9.86 13.07 -8.94
N GLU A 459 10.85 12.21 -8.65
CA GLU A 459 11.92 12.55 -7.71
C GLU A 459 12.80 13.69 -8.25
N TYR A 460 13.10 13.69 -9.54
CA TYR A 460 13.84 14.78 -10.16
C TYR A 460 13.08 16.10 -10.14
N ARG A 461 11.76 16.09 -10.36
CA ARG A 461 10.92 17.30 -10.25
C ARG A 461 11.00 17.92 -8.86
N ALA A 462 10.95 17.10 -7.82
CA ALA A 462 11.07 17.56 -6.44
C ALA A 462 12.52 17.94 -6.07
N PHE A 463 13.52 17.22 -6.60
CA PHE A 463 14.93 17.37 -6.28
C PHE A 463 15.79 17.38 -7.56
N PRO A 464 15.85 18.50 -8.30
CA PRO A 464 16.50 18.57 -9.61
C PRO A 464 18.03 18.69 -9.47
N THR A 465 18.64 17.67 -8.90
CA THR A 465 20.07 17.62 -8.57
C THR A 465 20.80 16.57 -9.41
N ARG A 466 22.11 16.72 -9.52
CA ARG A 466 22.97 15.71 -10.15
C ARG A 466 22.89 14.38 -9.39
N ASP A 467 22.87 14.43 -8.06
CA ASP A 467 22.77 13.24 -7.20
C ASP A 467 21.49 12.44 -7.50
N THR A 468 20.35 13.11 -7.69
CA THR A 468 19.10 12.44 -8.10
C THR A 468 19.24 11.77 -9.47
N LEU A 469 19.86 12.46 -10.44
CA LEU A 469 20.09 11.89 -11.78
C LEU A 469 20.97 10.65 -11.73
N GLU A 470 22.08 10.71 -10.98
CA GLU A 470 23.03 9.62 -10.83
C GLU A 470 22.44 8.43 -10.08
N LYS A 471 21.62 8.68 -9.05
CA LYS A 471 20.88 7.64 -8.30
C LYS A 471 20.07 6.72 -9.23
N TRP A 472 19.37 7.28 -10.21
CA TRP A 472 18.47 6.53 -11.09
C TRP A 472 19.12 6.14 -12.43
N ALA A 473 20.34 6.58 -12.73
CA ALA A 473 20.92 6.49 -14.07
C ALA A 473 20.89 5.07 -14.66
N GLU A 474 21.36 4.07 -13.89
CA GLU A 474 21.41 2.68 -14.35
C GLU A 474 20.02 2.04 -14.45
N VAL A 475 19.13 2.33 -13.49
CA VAL A 475 17.73 1.87 -13.54
C VAL A 475 17.02 2.42 -14.78
N VAL A 476 17.16 3.72 -15.06
CA VAL A 476 16.59 4.36 -16.26
C VAL A 476 17.16 3.74 -17.53
N ARG A 477 18.48 3.60 -17.60
CA ARG A 477 19.19 3.04 -18.76
C ARG A 477 18.75 1.62 -19.06
N GLU A 478 18.77 0.74 -18.07
CA GLU A 478 18.46 -0.67 -18.29
C GLU A 478 16.96 -0.90 -18.51
N THR A 479 16.09 -0.08 -17.92
CA THR A 479 14.65 -0.09 -18.24
C THR A 479 14.43 0.27 -19.72
N ALA A 480 15.01 1.39 -20.18
CA ALA A 480 14.85 1.84 -21.56
C ALA A 480 15.50 0.89 -22.58
N ASN A 481 16.64 0.29 -22.22
CA ASN A 481 17.27 -0.76 -23.02
C ASN A 481 16.34 -1.97 -23.22
N PHE A 482 15.68 -2.44 -22.16
CA PHE A 482 14.73 -3.55 -22.27
C PHE A 482 13.52 -3.15 -23.12
N MET A 483 12.90 -2.00 -22.83
CA MET A 483 11.76 -1.48 -23.58
C MET A 483 12.07 -1.35 -25.08
N SER A 484 13.29 -0.92 -25.43
CA SER A 484 13.75 -0.79 -26.81
C SER A 484 13.88 -2.14 -27.53
N VAL A 485 14.39 -3.18 -26.86
CA VAL A 485 14.63 -4.49 -27.50
C VAL A 485 13.44 -5.43 -27.39
N PHE A 486 12.47 -5.11 -26.54
CA PHE A 486 11.17 -5.77 -26.49
C PHE A 486 10.32 -5.44 -27.72
N ALA A 487 10.37 -4.18 -28.19
CA ALA A 487 9.68 -3.76 -29.40
C ALA A 487 10.34 -4.38 -30.65
N TRP A 488 9.56 -5.05 -31.48
CA TRP A 488 10.05 -5.79 -32.65
C TRP A 488 9.85 -5.00 -33.93
N HIS A 489 10.89 -4.86 -34.75
CA HIS A 489 10.79 -4.21 -36.06
C HIS A 489 10.04 -5.10 -37.07
N ASN A 490 8.90 -4.64 -37.55
CA ASN A 490 8.12 -5.29 -38.58
C ASN A 490 8.53 -4.81 -39.97
N ASP A 491 9.29 -5.65 -40.68
CA ASP A 491 9.81 -5.34 -42.02
C ASP A 491 8.72 -5.07 -43.07
N SER A 492 7.47 -5.50 -42.83
CA SER A 492 6.36 -5.29 -43.78
C SER A 492 5.69 -3.94 -43.61
N THR A 493 5.55 -3.48 -42.36
CA THR A 493 4.89 -2.22 -42.01
C THR A 493 5.87 -1.08 -41.74
N GLU A 494 7.17 -1.39 -41.63
CA GLU A 494 8.26 -0.46 -41.29
C GLU A 494 8.05 0.27 -39.95
N VAL A 495 7.33 -0.38 -39.01
CA VAL A 495 7.12 0.10 -37.64
C VAL A 495 7.60 -0.93 -36.62
N PHE A 496 7.75 -0.50 -35.37
CA PHE A 496 8.02 -1.36 -34.23
C PHE A 496 6.71 -1.78 -33.56
N ASP A 497 6.49 -3.08 -33.48
CA ASP A 497 5.33 -3.68 -32.84
C ASP A 497 5.65 -4.07 -31.40
N LEU A 498 4.69 -3.89 -30.50
CA LEU A 498 4.65 -4.60 -29.23
C LEU A 498 3.86 -5.88 -29.48
N GLY A 499 4.54 -7.04 -29.56
CA GLY A 499 3.93 -8.28 -30.04
C GLY A 499 3.93 -9.45 -29.04
N PRO A 500 3.11 -10.48 -29.30
CA PRO A 500 2.90 -11.61 -28.40
C PRO A 500 4.14 -12.51 -28.23
N PRO A 501 4.23 -13.29 -27.14
CA PRO A 501 3.24 -13.37 -26.06
C PRO A 501 3.38 -12.22 -25.06
N MET A 502 2.27 -11.59 -24.67
CA MET A 502 2.26 -10.58 -23.59
C MET A 502 0.92 -10.50 -22.87
N GLU A 503 0.98 -10.05 -21.62
CA GLU A 503 -0.19 -9.62 -20.85
C GLU A 503 -0.13 -8.10 -20.64
N ILE A 504 -1.30 -7.48 -20.66
CA ILE A 504 -1.46 -6.02 -20.68
C ILE A 504 -2.31 -5.57 -19.49
N VAL A 505 -2.49 -4.26 -19.30
CA VAL A 505 -3.30 -3.72 -18.19
C VAL A 505 -4.69 -4.36 -18.11
N ALA A 506 -5.31 -4.70 -19.23
CA ALA A 506 -6.64 -5.28 -19.23
C ALA A 506 -6.70 -6.68 -18.57
N GLU A 507 -5.62 -7.47 -18.56
CA GLU A 507 -5.54 -8.82 -17.96
C GLU A 507 -6.62 -9.85 -18.39
N ASP A 508 -7.48 -9.51 -19.36
CA ASP A 508 -8.54 -10.37 -19.91
C ASP A 508 -8.36 -10.66 -21.41
N THR A 509 -7.19 -10.34 -21.96
CA THR A 509 -6.84 -10.61 -23.36
C THR A 509 -6.15 -11.96 -23.54
N THR A 510 -6.09 -12.47 -24.78
CA THR A 510 -5.36 -13.71 -25.08
C THR A 510 -3.88 -13.40 -25.35
N PRO A 511 -2.92 -13.85 -24.53
CA PRO A 511 -1.54 -13.38 -24.62
C PRO A 511 -0.85 -13.63 -25.94
N ASN A 512 -1.20 -14.74 -26.60
CA ASN A 512 -0.65 -15.12 -27.91
C ASN A 512 -1.27 -14.37 -29.10
N ALA A 513 -2.35 -13.62 -28.88
CA ALA A 513 -3.04 -12.83 -29.89
C ALA A 513 -2.86 -11.32 -29.70
N THR A 514 -2.57 -10.87 -28.48
CA THR A 514 -2.40 -9.46 -28.15
C THR A 514 -1.18 -8.86 -28.83
N ILE A 515 -1.42 -7.88 -29.71
CA ILE A 515 -0.41 -7.12 -30.44
C ILE A 515 -0.80 -5.65 -30.47
N ASN A 516 0.18 -4.76 -30.33
CA ASN A 516 0.02 -3.31 -30.39
C ASN A 516 -1.13 -2.78 -29.50
N PRO A 517 -1.16 -3.16 -28.21
CA PRO A 517 -2.17 -2.66 -27.28
C PRO A 517 -2.06 -1.15 -27.08
N ALA A 518 -3.19 -0.45 -27.08
CA ALA A 518 -3.20 1.00 -27.16
C ALA A 518 -2.51 1.67 -25.95
N PHE A 519 -2.82 1.19 -24.74
CA PHE A 519 -2.28 1.77 -23.51
C PHE A 519 -0.77 1.60 -23.42
N GLU A 520 -0.25 0.39 -23.62
CA GLU A 520 1.18 0.09 -23.51
C GLU A 520 1.96 0.76 -24.63
N LEU A 521 1.40 0.88 -25.85
CA LEU A 521 2.02 1.67 -26.91
C LEU A 521 2.18 3.16 -26.53
N ALA A 522 1.18 3.74 -25.85
CA ALA A 522 1.28 5.09 -25.34
C ALA A 522 2.31 5.18 -24.21
N TYR A 523 2.31 4.22 -23.29
CA TYR A 523 3.22 4.21 -22.15
C TYR A 523 4.68 3.98 -22.58
N TRP A 524 4.92 3.13 -23.59
CA TRP A 524 6.25 2.90 -24.17
C TRP A 524 6.83 4.19 -24.75
N ARG A 525 6.03 4.94 -25.51
CA ARG A 525 6.45 6.25 -26.04
C ARG A 525 6.77 7.23 -24.93
N PHE A 526 5.91 7.29 -23.92
CA PHE A 526 6.09 8.18 -22.79
C PHE A 526 7.36 7.84 -21.99
N GLY A 527 7.52 6.56 -21.63
CA GLY A 527 8.68 6.06 -20.88
C GLY A 527 9.98 6.27 -21.62
N LEU A 528 10.07 5.89 -22.90
CA LEU A 528 11.27 6.16 -23.70
C LEU A 528 11.57 7.66 -23.78
N GLY A 529 10.56 8.52 -23.91
CA GLY A 529 10.74 9.97 -23.89
C GLY A 529 11.28 10.51 -22.56
N LEU A 530 10.83 9.96 -21.43
CA LEU A 530 11.39 10.25 -20.11
C LEU A 530 12.87 9.82 -20.02
N ALA A 531 13.20 8.63 -20.53
CA ALA A 531 14.57 8.12 -20.54
C ALA A 531 15.52 8.97 -21.40
N GLU A 532 15.10 9.41 -22.59
CA GLU A 532 15.88 10.33 -23.42
C GLU A 532 16.17 11.63 -22.68
N THR A 533 15.11 12.24 -22.11
CA THR A 533 15.23 13.47 -21.33
C THR A 533 16.16 13.28 -20.12
N TRP A 534 16.16 12.11 -19.49
CA TRP A 534 17.05 11.78 -18.38
C TRP A 534 18.53 11.78 -18.80
N MET A 535 18.83 11.13 -19.93
CA MET A 535 20.18 11.09 -20.49
C MET A 535 20.68 12.48 -20.88
N GLU A 536 19.81 13.31 -21.46
CA GLU A 536 20.11 14.71 -21.76
C GLU A 536 20.42 15.52 -20.50
N LYS A 537 19.62 15.36 -19.43
CA LYS A 537 19.86 15.97 -18.12
C LYS A 537 21.19 15.48 -17.49
N LEU A 538 21.56 14.23 -17.74
CA LEU A 538 22.87 13.67 -17.37
C LEU A 538 24.03 14.20 -18.23
N GLY A 539 23.76 14.88 -19.35
CA GLY A 539 24.78 15.28 -20.31
C GLY A 539 25.42 14.10 -21.05
N GLU A 540 24.70 12.99 -21.16
CA GLU A 540 25.12 11.77 -21.85
C GLU A 540 24.45 11.65 -23.22
N GLU A 541 25.06 10.86 -24.12
CA GLU A 541 24.45 10.57 -25.42
C GLU A 541 23.24 9.65 -25.24
N VAL A 542 22.10 10.05 -25.82
CA VAL A 542 20.90 9.22 -25.90
C VAL A 542 21.17 8.03 -26.83
N PRO A 543 21.00 6.77 -26.38
CA PRO A 543 21.09 5.60 -27.25
C PRO A 543 20.09 5.70 -28.42
N LYS A 544 20.61 5.62 -29.65
CA LYS A 544 19.83 5.86 -30.87
C LYS A 544 18.64 4.92 -31.02
N ASP A 545 18.79 3.68 -30.58
CA ASP A 545 17.74 2.66 -30.68
C ASP A 545 16.50 3.06 -29.88
N TRP A 546 16.65 3.77 -28.76
CA TRP A 546 15.52 4.28 -27.97
C TRP A 546 14.69 5.27 -28.79
N THR A 547 15.35 6.21 -29.47
CA THR A 547 14.69 7.20 -30.32
C THR A 547 14.06 6.55 -31.54
N ILE A 548 14.78 5.64 -32.20
CA ILE A 548 14.28 4.90 -33.37
C ILE A 548 13.01 4.14 -33.01
N VAL A 549 13.02 3.40 -31.89
CA VAL A 549 11.83 2.67 -31.42
C VAL A 549 10.72 3.65 -31.09
N LYS A 550 10.94 4.62 -30.19
CA LYS A 550 9.91 5.59 -29.75
C LYS A 550 9.19 6.25 -30.92
N ASP A 551 9.95 6.74 -31.90
CA ASP A 551 9.42 7.52 -33.01
C ASP A 551 8.76 6.64 -34.09
N ASN A 552 9.05 5.34 -34.11
CA ASN A 552 8.53 4.40 -35.12
C ASN A 552 7.69 3.25 -34.52
N LEU A 553 7.19 3.37 -33.28
CA LEU A 553 6.21 2.43 -32.72
C LEU A 553 4.90 2.45 -33.54
N ALA A 554 4.24 1.29 -33.66
CA ALA A 554 2.96 1.12 -34.32
C ALA A 554 1.89 2.10 -33.81
N ALA A 555 1.04 2.61 -34.70
CA ALA A 555 0.02 3.58 -34.35
C ALA A 555 -0.97 2.99 -33.31
N LEU A 556 -1.54 3.86 -32.47
CA LEU A 556 -2.60 3.43 -31.54
C LEU A 556 -3.78 2.85 -32.34
N PRO A 557 -4.26 1.63 -32.02
CA PRO A 557 -5.30 0.98 -32.80
C PRO A 557 -6.64 1.71 -32.64
N ILE A 558 -7.27 2.03 -33.76
CA ILE A 558 -8.56 2.75 -33.81
C ILE A 558 -9.57 1.88 -34.56
N GLU A 559 -10.71 1.65 -33.93
CA GLU A 559 -11.85 0.95 -34.51
C GLU A 559 -13.11 1.79 -34.36
N ASN A 560 -13.83 2.00 -35.47
CA ASN A 560 -15.10 2.71 -35.50
C ASN A 560 -15.11 4.09 -34.79
N GLY A 561 -13.97 4.79 -34.80
CA GLY A 561 -13.83 6.13 -34.21
C GLY A 561 -13.52 6.15 -32.70
N THR A 562 -13.24 4.98 -32.10
CA THR A 562 -12.73 4.82 -30.73
C THR A 562 -11.40 4.07 -30.74
N TYR A 563 -10.61 4.18 -29.69
CA TYR A 563 -9.44 3.31 -29.52
C TYR A 563 -9.88 1.88 -29.21
N ALA A 564 -9.16 0.91 -29.75
CA ALA A 564 -9.32 -0.51 -29.45
C ALA A 564 -8.31 -0.97 -28.38
N VAL A 565 -8.62 -2.02 -27.63
CA VAL A 565 -7.73 -2.54 -26.58
C VAL A 565 -6.38 -2.94 -27.18
N TYR A 566 -6.41 -3.69 -28.28
CA TYR A 566 -5.23 -4.05 -29.07
C TYR A 566 -5.54 -4.12 -30.57
N GLU A 567 -4.51 -4.14 -31.41
CA GLU A 567 -4.67 -4.15 -32.86
C GLU A 567 -5.26 -5.47 -33.36
N GLY A 568 -6.36 -5.39 -34.10
CA GLY A 568 -7.02 -6.56 -34.67
C GLY A 568 -7.85 -7.37 -33.66
N ILE A 569 -8.21 -6.76 -32.52
CA ILE A 569 -9.24 -7.31 -31.62
C ILE A 569 -10.56 -7.50 -32.38
N GLU A 570 -11.42 -8.43 -31.93
CA GLU A 570 -12.68 -8.66 -32.62
C GLU A 570 -13.62 -7.44 -32.54
N GLU A 571 -14.28 -7.08 -33.66
CA GLU A 571 -15.13 -5.88 -33.75
C GLU A 571 -16.26 -5.82 -32.68
N ASN A 572 -16.65 -6.96 -32.11
CA ASN A 572 -17.69 -7.06 -31.08
C ASN A 572 -17.17 -6.94 -29.64
N PHE A 573 -15.88 -6.66 -29.41
CA PHE A 573 -15.27 -6.65 -28.08
C PHE A 573 -16.00 -5.73 -27.09
N TRP A 574 -16.52 -4.59 -27.55
CA TRP A 574 -17.31 -3.64 -26.75
C TRP A 574 -18.58 -4.23 -26.10
N THR A 575 -18.99 -5.42 -26.52
CA THR A 575 -20.18 -6.12 -26.01
C THR A 575 -19.88 -7.53 -25.52
N ASP A 576 -18.64 -7.99 -25.69
CA ASP A 576 -18.24 -9.33 -25.28
C ASP A 576 -17.69 -9.27 -23.86
N PRO A 577 -18.34 -9.91 -22.88
CA PRO A 577 -17.85 -9.95 -21.50
C PRO A 577 -16.42 -10.48 -21.36
N ALA A 578 -15.85 -11.16 -22.36
CA ALA A 578 -14.44 -11.53 -22.34
C ALA A 578 -13.47 -10.34 -22.26
N TYR A 579 -13.88 -9.14 -22.71
CA TYR A 579 -12.98 -7.97 -22.86
C TYR A 579 -13.45 -6.71 -22.13
N ILE A 580 -14.60 -6.76 -21.45
CA ILE A 580 -15.22 -5.60 -20.76
C ILE A 580 -15.48 -5.88 -19.27
N ASN A 581 -14.83 -6.90 -18.73
CA ASN A 581 -15.05 -7.37 -17.36
C ASN A 581 -13.92 -7.04 -16.40
N ASP A 582 -12.76 -6.59 -16.90
CA ASP A 582 -11.60 -6.31 -16.06
C ASP A 582 -11.17 -4.83 -16.16
N HIS A 583 -9.89 -4.50 -16.12
CA HIS A 583 -9.42 -3.11 -16.08
C HIS A 583 -9.74 -2.33 -17.37
N PRO A 584 -10.42 -1.16 -17.30
CA PRO A 584 -10.73 -0.34 -18.47
C PRO A 584 -9.54 0.48 -18.97
N SER A 585 -8.45 -0.19 -19.38
CA SER A 585 -7.15 0.40 -19.74
C SER A 585 -7.22 1.58 -20.72
N LEU A 586 -8.20 1.57 -21.63
CA LEU A 586 -8.42 2.61 -22.63
C LEU A 586 -8.65 4.01 -22.04
N VAL A 587 -9.22 4.11 -20.83
CA VAL A 587 -9.41 5.43 -20.18
C VAL A 587 -8.08 6.00 -19.65
N GLY A 588 -7.09 5.13 -19.44
CA GLY A 588 -5.74 5.48 -19.03
C GLY A 588 -4.94 6.24 -20.10
N LEU A 589 -5.31 6.13 -21.39
CA LEU A 589 -4.66 6.83 -22.51
C LEU A 589 -4.67 8.36 -22.36
N HIS A 590 -5.74 8.91 -21.78
CA HIS A 590 -5.88 10.33 -21.48
C HIS A 590 -6.50 10.50 -20.11
N GLY A 591 -5.79 10.03 -19.09
CA GLY A 591 -6.23 10.08 -17.70
C GLY A 591 -5.04 9.80 -16.80
N TRP A 592 -4.65 8.53 -16.75
CA TRP A 592 -3.42 8.10 -16.10
C TRP A 592 -2.19 8.67 -16.81
N LEU A 593 -2.06 8.43 -18.11
CA LEU A 593 -0.98 9.00 -18.92
C LEU A 593 -1.30 10.43 -19.37
N PRO A 594 -0.28 11.29 -19.51
CA PRO A 594 -0.42 12.55 -20.21
C PRO A 594 -0.62 12.34 -21.71
N VAL A 595 -0.88 13.42 -22.46
CA VAL A 595 -1.01 13.34 -23.91
C VAL A 595 0.32 12.88 -24.52
N THR A 596 0.30 11.75 -25.21
CA THR A 596 1.46 11.17 -25.91
C THR A 596 1.39 11.41 -27.42
N PRO A 597 2.54 11.39 -28.13
CA PRO A 597 2.54 11.46 -29.59
C PRO A 597 1.66 10.38 -30.23
N GLY A 598 0.80 10.78 -31.17
CA GLY A 598 -0.16 9.89 -31.83
C GLY A 598 -1.53 9.78 -31.13
N LEU A 599 -1.67 10.30 -29.91
CA LEU A 599 -2.96 10.36 -29.22
C LEU A 599 -3.82 11.52 -29.77
N ASN A 600 -5.06 11.21 -30.13
CA ASN A 600 -6.09 12.16 -30.48
C ASN A 600 -7.06 12.29 -29.29
N THR A 601 -7.03 13.44 -28.61
CA THR A 601 -7.85 13.69 -27.41
C THR A 601 -9.36 13.66 -27.66
N THR A 602 -9.81 13.92 -28.90
CA THR A 602 -11.23 13.76 -29.26
C THR A 602 -11.61 12.28 -29.30
N ILE A 603 -10.78 11.43 -29.90
CA ILE A 603 -11.01 9.97 -29.92
C ILE A 603 -10.89 9.40 -28.50
N ALA A 604 -9.91 9.87 -27.72
CA ALA A 604 -9.74 9.44 -26.33
C ALA A 604 -10.98 9.75 -25.48
N LYS A 605 -11.55 10.95 -25.62
CA LYS A 605 -12.80 11.32 -24.96
C LYS A 605 -13.97 10.43 -25.38
N LEU A 606 -14.18 10.22 -26.68
CA LEU A 606 -15.24 9.33 -27.18
C LEU A 606 -15.07 7.89 -26.68
N THR A 607 -13.82 7.44 -26.57
CA THR A 607 -13.48 6.11 -26.04
C THR A 607 -13.82 6.03 -24.55
N ALA A 608 -13.46 7.03 -23.75
CA ALA A 608 -13.80 7.07 -22.33
C ALA A 608 -15.34 7.09 -22.10
N GLU A 609 -16.06 7.91 -22.85
CA GLU A 609 -17.53 7.95 -22.80
C GLU A 609 -18.16 6.61 -23.22
N LYS A 610 -17.54 5.90 -24.18
CA LYS A 610 -17.99 4.57 -24.59
C LYS A 610 -17.76 3.53 -23.49
N VAL A 611 -16.62 3.56 -22.80
CA VAL A 611 -16.33 2.72 -21.62
C VAL A 611 -17.40 2.92 -20.55
N TRP A 612 -17.76 4.17 -20.22
CA TRP A 612 -18.76 4.47 -19.17
C TRP A 612 -20.13 3.81 -19.38
N GLY A 613 -20.52 3.54 -20.63
CA GLY A 613 -21.79 2.90 -20.95
C GLY A 613 -21.70 1.41 -21.28
N SER A 614 -20.49 0.87 -21.46
CA SER A 614 -20.28 -0.48 -22.01
C SER A 614 -19.57 -1.42 -21.05
N TRP A 615 -18.73 -0.90 -20.15
CA TRP A 615 -17.93 -1.70 -19.23
C TRP A 615 -18.76 -2.27 -18.07
N ASN A 616 -18.39 -3.46 -17.58
CA ASN A 616 -19.01 -4.07 -16.43
C ASN A 616 -18.31 -3.66 -15.12
N PHE A 617 -18.66 -2.47 -14.61
CA PHE A 617 -18.03 -1.92 -13.41
C PHE A 617 -18.21 -2.74 -12.13
N SER A 618 -19.17 -3.66 -12.06
CA SER A 618 -19.30 -4.55 -10.88
C SER A 618 -18.15 -5.54 -10.74
N ASN A 619 -17.39 -5.75 -11.81
CA ASN A 619 -16.22 -6.62 -11.84
C ASN A 619 -14.89 -5.84 -11.86
N CYS A 620 -14.92 -4.51 -11.87
CA CYS A 620 -13.74 -3.67 -11.79
C CYS A 620 -13.09 -3.73 -10.40
N TRP A 621 -11.81 -3.39 -10.37
CA TRP A 621 -10.98 -3.31 -9.18
C TRP A 621 -11.05 -1.90 -8.58
N GLY A 622 -10.62 -1.76 -7.33
CA GLY A 622 -10.76 -0.50 -6.62
C GLY A 622 -10.03 0.69 -7.28
N TRP A 623 -8.85 0.48 -7.85
CA TRP A 623 -8.07 1.53 -8.51
C TRP A 623 -8.62 1.98 -9.88
N ASP A 624 -9.50 1.18 -10.49
CA ASP A 624 -10.14 1.52 -11.77
C ASP A 624 -11.00 2.80 -11.65
N PHE A 625 -11.66 3.01 -10.50
CA PHE A 625 -12.53 4.17 -10.27
C PHE A 625 -11.74 5.50 -10.24
N PRO A 626 -10.63 5.62 -9.49
CA PRO A 626 -9.71 6.74 -9.65
C PRO A 626 -9.18 6.91 -11.08
N MET A 627 -8.85 5.82 -11.80
CA MET A 627 -8.42 5.92 -13.20
C MET A 627 -9.50 6.52 -14.12
N LEU A 628 -10.76 6.10 -13.96
CA LEU A 628 -11.93 6.68 -14.63
C LEU A 628 -12.11 8.16 -14.28
N ALA A 629 -11.89 8.53 -13.01
CA ALA A 629 -11.97 9.91 -12.55
C ALA A 629 -10.88 10.80 -13.15
N MET A 630 -9.62 10.32 -13.20
CA MET A 630 -8.53 11.04 -13.87
C MET A 630 -8.85 11.29 -15.34
N SER A 631 -9.39 10.29 -16.04
CA SER A 631 -9.81 10.41 -17.44
C SER A 631 -10.93 11.44 -17.61
N ALA A 632 -11.96 11.39 -16.77
CA ALA A 632 -13.04 12.37 -16.79
C ALA A 632 -12.52 13.80 -16.55
N ALA A 633 -11.63 13.98 -15.57
CA ALA A 633 -11.02 15.28 -15.24
C ALA A 633 -10.21 15.84 -16.43
N ARG A 634 -9.33 15.05 -17.05
CA ARG A 634 -8.57 15.50 -18.25
C ARG A 634 -9.45 15.79 -19.45
N ASN A 635 -10.62 15.15 -19.55
CA ASN A 635 -11.62 15.40 -20.60
C ASN A 635 -12.59 16.55 -20.27
N ASN A 636 -12.28 17.34 -19.23
CA ASN A 636 -13.06 18.46 -18.71
C ASN A 636 -14.48 18.08 -18.25
N ASP A 637 -14.69 16.85 -17.81
CA ASP A 637 -15.93 16.38 -17.18
C ASP A 637 -15.72 16.20 -15.67
N THR A 638 -15.55 17.32 -14.98
CA THR A 638 -15.22 17.35 -13.54
C THR A 638 -16.34 16.81 -12.66
N GLU A 639 -17.60 16.92 -13.09
CA GLU A 639 -18.73 16.31 -12.37
C GLU A 639 -18.64 14.79 -12.45
N LYS A 640 -18.36 14.25 -13.64
CA LYS A 640 -18.19 12.80 -13.80
C LYS A 640 -16.98 12.27 -13.03
N ALA A 641 -15.91 13.05 -12.91
CA ALA A 641 -14.77 12.69 -12.07
C ALA A 641 -15.17 12.49 -10.60
N ILE A 642 -15.98 13.40 -10.04
CA ILE A 642 -16.51 13.27 -8.66
C ILE A 642 -17.46 12.07 -8.54
N GLU A 643 -18.31 11.83 -9.54
CA GLU A 643 -19.18 10.64 -9.55
C GLU A 643 -18.38 9.35 -9.44
N TRP A 644 -17.26 9.21 -10.16
CA TRP A 644 -16.42 8.02 -10.09
C TRP A 644 -15.73 7.85 -8.73
N LEU A 645 -15.22 8.93 -8.13
CA LEU A 645 -14.60 8.87 -6.80
C LEU A 645 -15.59 8.57 -5.66
N LEU A 646 -16.90 8.69 -5.93
CA LEU A 646 -17.98 8.43 -4.99
C LEU A 646 -18.95 7.36 -5.51
N ASP A 647 -18.52 6.58 -6.49
CA ASP A 647 -19.36 5.54 -7.08
C ASP A 647 -19.77 4.53 -5.99
N PRO A 648 -21.02 4.05 -5.98
CA PRO A 648 -21.47 3.05 -5.01
C PRO A 648 -20.67 1.75 -4.99
N LEU A 649 -19.94 1.42 -6.07
CA LEU A 649 -19.06 0.26 -6.15
C LEU A 649 -17.64 0.54 -5.64
N PHE A 650 -17.24 1.82 -5.55
CA PHE A 650 -15.97 2.25 -4.97
C PHE A 650 -16.14 2.51 -3.47
N GLN A 651 -16.07 1.43 -2.68
CA GLN A 651 -16.49 1.43 -1.27
C GLN A 651 -15.33 1.47 -0.29
N PHE A 652 -15.56 2.16 0.83
CA PHE A 652 -14.67 2.24 1.99
C PHE A 652 -15.48 1.99 3.25
N ASP A 653 -14.94 1.23 4.20
CA ASP A 653 -15.66 0.90 5.44
C ASP A 653 -15.69 2.07 6.46
N ASP A 654 -16.13 1.75 7.68
CA ASP A 654 -16.29 2.69 8.79
C ASP A 654 -14.97 3.29 9.28
N VAL A 655 -13.85 2.57 9.16
CA VAL A 655 -12.50 3.05 9.49
C VAL A 655 -11.71 3.49 8.25
N GLY A 656 -12.33 3.39 7.07
CA GLY A 656 -11.77 3.83 5.79
C GLY A 656 -10.96 2.76 5.06
N MET A 657 -11.08 1.48 5.42
CA MET A 657 -10.47 0.40 4.65
C MET A 657 -11.16 0.30 3.27
N PRO A 658 -10.39 0.31 2.16
CA PRO A 658 -10.96 0.11 0.84
C PRO A 658 -11.47 -1.33 0.69
N ILE A 659 -12.72 -1.49 0.28
CA ILE A 659 -13.37 -2.80 0.12
C ILE A 659 -12.89 -3.46 -1.19
N GLY A 660 -12.46 -4.73 -1.11
CA GLY A 660 -11.93 -5.48 -2.25
C GLY A 660 -12.96 -5.97 -3.29
N GLY A 661 -14.24 -5.67 -3.06
CA GLY A 661 -15.35 -6.02 -3.96
C GLY A 661 -15.52 -7.52 -4.15
N VAL A 662 -15.69 -7.94 -5.41
CA VAL A 662 -15.88 -9.36 -5.78
C VAL A 662 -14.58 -10.05 -6.21
N ARG A 663 -13.49 -9.29 -6.40
CA ARG A 663 -12.23 -9.78 -6.98
C ARG A 663 -11.22 -10.21 -5.94
N VAL A 664 -11.09 -9.44 -4.86
CA VAL A 664 -10.09 -9.64 -3.83
C VAL A 664 -10.65 -9.46 -2.42
N PRO A 665 -10.01 -10.05 -1.40
CA PRO A 665 -10.37 -9.80 -0.01
C PRO A 665 -10.22 -8.33 0.39
N THR A 666 -10.80 -7.97 1.53
CA THR A 666 -10.71 -6.61 2.08
C THR A 666 -9.62 -6.57 3.16
N PRO A 667 -8.75 -5.55 3.20
CA PRO A 667 -8.72 -4.37 2.31
C PRO A 667 -7.98 -4.59 1.00
N TYR A 668 -8.20 -3.68 0.04
CA TYR A 668 -7.43 -3.58 -1.21
C TYR A 668 -6.84 -2.17 -1.38
N PHE A 669 -5.61 -1.95 -0.91
CA PHE A 669 -4.98 -0.63 -0.80
C PHE A 669 -4.65 0.10 -2.11
N PRO A 670 -4.48 -0.54 -3.29
CA PRO A 670 -4.37 0.19 -4.54
C PRO A 670 -5.51 1.20 -4.75
N ALA A 671 -6.72 0.88 -4.27
CA ALA A 671 -7.88 1.78 -4.25
C ALA A 671 -7.61 3.10 -3.50
N ALA A 672 -7.02 3.02 -2.31
CA ALA A 672 -6.76 4.17 -1.45
C ALA A 672 -5.60 5.02 -2.02
N GLY A 673 -4.52 4.38 -2.45
CA GLY A 673 -3.40 5.08 -3.07
C GLY A 673 -3.79 5.77 -4.40
N ALA A 674 -4.57 5.10 -5.24
CA ALA A 674 -5.09 5.68 -6.48
C ALA A 674 -6.06 6.85 -6.23
N LEU A 675 -6.91 6.77 -5.19
CA LEU A 675 -7.74 7.90 -4.74
C LEU A 675 -6.87 9.10 -4.35
N LEU A 676 -5.82 8.88 -3.56
CA LEU A 676 -4.91 9.96 -3.12
C LEU A 676 -4.16 10.57 -4.30
N TYR A 677 -3.68 9.76 -5.25
CA TYR A 677 -3.04 10.27 -6.46
C TYR A 677 -4.02 11.14 -7.27
N THR A 678 -5.22 10.62 -7.51
CA THR A 678 -6.24 11.27 -8.35
C THR A 678 -6.75 12.58 -7.72
N THR A 679 -6.98 12.59 -6.41
CA THR A 679 -7.43 13.82 -5.72
C THR A 679 -6.35 14.89 -5.70
N ALA A 680 -5.07 14.52 -5.54
CA ALA A 680 -3.96 15.46 -5.69
C ALA A 680 -3.87 16.01 -7.12
N MET A 681 -3.93 15.14 -8.14
CA MET A 681 -3.96 15.53 -9.54
C MET A 681 -5.14 16.47 -9.85
N MET A 682 -6.34 16.19 -9.36
CA MET A 682 -7.51 17.03 -9.60
C MET A 682 -7.41 18.39 -8.88
N ALA A 683 -6.85 18.42 -7.68
CA ALA A 683 -6.79 19.61 -6.83
C ALA A 683 -5.64 20.57 -7.19
N GLN A 684 -4.46 20.03 -7.53
CA GLN A 684 -3.28 20.81 -7.90
C GLN A 684 -3.10 20.93 -9.42
N GLY A 685 -3.62 19.98 -10.19
CA GLY A 685 -3.50 19.91 -11.63
C GLY A 685 -2.40 18.95 -12.10
N TRP A 686 -2.26 18.90 -13.42
CA TRP A 686 -1.26 18.14 -14.18
C TRP A 686 -0.52 19.06 -15.17
N ASP A 687 0.53 18.56 -15.82
CA ASP A 687 1.27 19.34 -16.79
C ASP A 687 0.36 19.90 -17.90
N GLY A 688 0.41 21.23 -18.10
CA GLY A 688 -0.41 21.93 -19.08
C GLY A 688 -1.84 22.27 -18.62
N SER A 689 -2.26 21.85 -17.42
CA SER A 689 -3.53 22.31 -16.83
C SER A 689 -3.45 23.77 -16.38
N GLU A 690 -4.59 24.47 -16.41
CA GLU A 690 -4.70 25.88 -16.00
C GLU A 690 -5.83 26.07 -15.00
N GLY A 691 -5.69 27.07 -14.12
CA GLY A 691 -6.70 27.41 -13.11
C GLY A 691 -6.46 26.76 -11.75
N LEU A 692 -7.36 27.04 -10.80
CA LEU A 692 -7.35 26.45 -9.46
C LEU A 692 -8.18 25.18 -9.47
N ALA A 693 -7.64 24.09 -8.93
CA ALA A 693 -8.30 22.78 -8.86
C ALA A 693 -8.99 22.37 -10.17
N PRO A 694 -8.22 22.22 -11.27
CA PRO A 694 -8.77 22.04 -12.61
C PRO A 694 -9.59 20.75 -12.77
N GLY A 695 -9.40 19.76 -11.90
CA GLY A 695 -10.18 18.52 -11.90
C GLY A 695 -11.48 18.58 -11.11
N PHE A 696 -11.77 19.67 -10.38
CA PHE A 696 -12.99 19.81 -9.58
C PHE A 696 -14.03 20.73 -10.25
N PRO A 697 -15.34 20.47 -10.04
CA PRO A 697 -16.38 21.38 -10.53
C PRO A 697 -16.24 22.78 -9.93
N GLN A 698 -16.33 23.79 -10.79
CA GLN A 698 -16.16 25.20 -10.39
C GLN A 698 -17.32 25.73 -9.53
N SER A 699 -18.46 25.04 -9.50
CA SER A 699 -19.63 25.39 -8.71
C SER A 699 -19.80 24.41 -7.57
N GLY A 700 -19.99 24.92 -6.35
CA GLY A 700 -20.26 24.12 -5.16
C GLY A 700 -19.01 23.60 -4.43
N TRP A 701 -17.83 23.63 -5.07
CA TRP A 701 -16.56 23.21 -4.47
C TRP A 701 -15.65 24.41 -4.23
N ASN A 702 -15.10 24.50 -3.03
CA ASN A 702 -14.05 25.42 -2.65
C ASN A 702 -12.81 24.61 -2.24
N VAL A 703 -12.02 24.19 -3.22
CA VAL A 703 -10.86 23.35 -3.01
C VAL A 703 -9.68 24.22 -2.55
N ARG A 704 -9.13 23.89 -1.39
CA ARG A 704 -7.92 24.50 -0.85
C ARG A 704 -6.81 23.46 -0.83
N VAL A 705 -5.62 23.86 -1.28
CA VAL A 705 -4.43 22.99 -1.35
C VAL A 705 -3.25 23.68 -0.68
N GLU A 706 -2.45 22.91 0.05
CA GLU A 706 -1.17 23.31 0.60
C GLU A 706 -0.16 22.20 0.31
N GLY A 707 1.02 22.52 -0.23
CA GLY A 707 2.10 21.54 -0.38
C GLY A 707 1.78 20.33 -1.26
N ILE A 708 0.86 20.44 -2.22
CA ILE A 708 0.60 19.39 -3.23
C ILE A 708 1.41 19.69 -4.48
N SER A 709 2.04 18.66 -5.05
CA SER A 709 2.81 18.74 -6.30
C SER A 709 1.94 18.42 -7.51
N THR A 710 2.26 19.05 -8.65
CA THR A 710 1.57 18.84 -9.92
C THR A 710 1.89 17.46 -10.50
N ALA A 711 0.86 16.78 -11.00
CA ALA A 711 1.01 15.49 -11.68
C ALA A 711 1.58 15.63 -13.10
N LEU A 712 2.10 14.52 -13.65
CA LEU A 712 2.58 14.44 -15.04
C LEU A 712 1.48 14.73 -16.08
#